data_AF-A0A9D3S0N4-F1
#
_entry.id   AF-A0A9D3S0N4-F1
#
_cell.length_a   1.000
_cell.length_b   1.000
_cell.length_c   1.000
_cell.angle_alpha   90.00
_cell.angle_beta   90.00
_cell.angle_gamma   90.00
#
_symmetry.space_group_name_H-M   'P 1'
#
loop_
_entity.id
_entity.type
_entity.pdbx_description
1 polymer ?
#
loop_
_entity_poly.entity_id
_entity_poly.type
_entity_poly.pdbx_seq_one_letter_code
_entity_poly.pdbx_strand_id
1 'polypeptide(L)'
;MTSVATVTASSWLVFFIGTADGQLIKISMDKAMKPTCPIVLYKSDEDHPVHSKMILDPVDKKHIYLALGNQMKRVAVAQCWRYGSMRDCWFSHDPFCGWCSSQSRCTFPDECLTSAWISIPEGSLQERMISFHVEETPSREKVILNVTAHLKVVAKGSPAFSCAFTTERGESLCAGSGDTAAFPSCSCVFLRDKFPAGGLGVTVKITIDNQIVSESWNLKNCSLIQGGPTSALCSECVAAGCLWSFTQHTCSWMPWSSHKSYTQGTCQNYSSGLNISKPEIYSITPSEISFYGKNNATITGKNLDHVTKLRIRGDMDCNLMEVPFHSRSSDRLTLHIPTVLHRLSRDSSWASGGRAVSVLGTNLQFVDEIEHLDPPQTLGVNFSSSNLQYYTPSVGTGTKRNVTVRLKVANETIACATLTYHPDPEFIRFTTSPSGDDLRITVEKKVDKLNISREELNIYALEGDVEHKCQLDKIEPSHSSGVDSIDCEIHNKANAKIESVKIYLGNNQFEVKEPQKTLYLIVLVICIIVLIFAGVGCTAWIYRSKQRKLSERMNEYVELLECDIRKEIRQGFVDMQTQKMDLTENVGVIPFLDYKHFASRIFFPDQVTMSGFLKDLDQASENAQMDRSCEAFSALIRNRLFLTSFVHALEEQKHFSINDKCHVASLLTLALHSDLPYLTEVMEVLLRALMDQYSNTQPKLMLRSTKSIVEKLLTNWMSICLYGFLRESVGQPLFLLVSALNQQISRGPVDSVTEKALYTLNEDWLLWQAQDFSALKLNVSFDVVSVGEGSSPLEVSVLDCDTVEQAKEKILGAFKSKFGFPYSGQLPDIDIAYEKGGQSVLLQEVDQSSEVMGSVTMLNTLRHYQIPDGASVKVITKQAHAPLSTQVSLKDDRNYSIKYFHLIDPDIDCAQGGNPERKKLKLKEIYLTKLLSTKVAVHSYVEKLFGSIWGTANSRVPPAVKYFFDFLDAQGESKKISDPDVLHIWKTNSLPLRFWVNILKNPQFVFDMEKTPLLDSCLSVIAQAFMDSFSLAEQQLDKHSPTNKLLYAKDIPQYKLEVKAYYKQVGDLPGFSSEDFKAFLQEESEKHENEFNETAALQEIYKYLHQNFNAVEEKLVQNGASSELKEKLQQVKDLFTNDKSCSWD
;
A
#
# COMPACT_ATOMS: atom_id res chain seq x y z
N MET A 1 14.62 -7.32 20.53
CA MET A 1 13.72 -7.24 19.36
C MET A 1 14.57 -7.21 18.10
N THR A 2 14.37 -8.14 17.17
CA THR A 2 15.16 -8.30 15.93
C THR A 2 14.37 -8.03 14.65
N SER A 3 13.05 -8.16 14.70
CA SER A 3 12.17 -7.93 13.55
C SER A 3 10.76 -7.54 14.00
N VAL A 4 10.04 -6.80 13.14
CA VAL A 4 8.64 -6.43 13.38
C VAL A 4 7.86 -6.55 12.08
N ALA A 5 6.70 -7.20 12.12
CA ALA A 5 5.73 -7.22 11.03
C ALA A 5 4.36 -6.78 11.57
N THR A 6 3.58 -6.11 10.74
CA THR A 6 2.27 -5.56 11.14
C THR A 6 1.19 -5.96 10.15
N VAL A 7 -0.01 -6.20 10.66
CA VAL A 7 -1.22 -6.44 9.86
C VAL A 7 -2.42 -5.79 10.51
N THR A 8 -3.32 -5.29 9.69
CA THR A 8 -4.63 -4.81 10.11
C THR A 8 -5.65 -5.95 10.00
N ALA A 9 -6.24 -6.35 11.13
CA ALA A 9 -7.32 -7.34 11.20
C ALA A 9 -8.62 -6.63 11.60
N SER A 10 -9.53 -6.41 10.63
CA SER A 10 -10.66 -5.49 10.80
C SER A 10 -10.19 -4.09 11.23
N SER A 11 -10.57 -3.62 12.42
CA SER A 11 -10.14 -2.33 13.00
C SER A 11 -9.03 -2.44 14.05
N TRP A 12 -8.44 -3.63 14.22
CA TRP A 12 -7.36 -3.91 15.14
C TRP A 12 -6.02 -3.90 14.41
N LEU A 13 -4.99 -3.32 15.03
CA LEU A 13 -3.62 -3.34 14.54
C LEU A 13 -2.85 -4.44 15.27
N VAL A 14 -2.32 -5.42 14.54
CA VAL A 14 -1.61 -6.56 15.13
C VAL A 14 -0.13 -6.49 14.74
N PHE A 15 0.73 -6.58 15.74
CA PHE A 15 2.18 -6.60 15.64
C PHE A 15 2.68 -8.02 15.90
N PHE A 16 3.62 -8.46 15.07
CA PHE A 16 4.42 -9.65 15.26
C PHE A 16 5.86 -9.21 15.45
N ILE A 17 6.47 -9.60 16.57
CA ILE A 17 7.77 -9.14 17.01
C ILE A 17 8.68 -10.36 17.11
N GLY A 18 9.74 -10.38 16.33
CA GLY A 18 10.82 -11.36 16.45
C GLY A 18 11.83 -10.93 17.51
N THR A 19 12.36 -11.91 18.25
CA THR A 19 13.38 -11.68 19.27
C THR A 19 14.71 -12.35 18.92
N ALA A 20 15.76 -11.94 19.62
CA ALA A 20 17.11 -12.46 19.42
C ALA A 20 17.28 -13.89 19.95
N ASP A 21 16.41 -14.31 20.87
CA ASP A 21 16.29 -15.67 21.41
C ASP A 21 15.26 -16.53 20.66
N GLY A 22 14.92 -16.15 19.41
CA GLY A 22 14.10 -17.00 18.53
C GLY A 22 12.62 -17.09 18.87
N GLN A 23 12.07 -16.09 19.56
CA GLN A 23 10.64 -16.01 19.84
C GLN A 23 9.92 -15.13 18.82
N LEU A 24 8.70 -15.53 18.50
CA LEU A 24 7.71 -14.72 17.79
C LEU A 24 6.61 -14.31 18.78
N ILE A 25 6.54 -13.03 19.08
CA ILE A 25 5.57 -12.43 20.00
C ILE A 25 4.48 -11.72 19.20
N LYS A 26 3.23 -11.93 19.53
CA LYS A 26 2.07 -11.23 18.96
C LYS A 26 1.49 -10.24 19.97
N ILE A 27 1.18 -9.03 19.52
CA ILE A 27 0.49 -7.99 20.29
C ILE A 27 -0.59 -7.38 19.40
N SER A 28 -1.84 -7.33 19.86
CA SER A 28 -2.93 -6.64 19.17
C SER A 28 -3.19 -5.29 19.83
N MET A 29 -3.61 -4.28 19.08
CA MET A 29 -3.97 -2.96 19.58
C MET A 29 -5.34 -2.56 19.04
N ASP A 30 -6.17 -1.96 19.90
CA ASP A 30 -7.45 -1.39 19.49
C ASP A 30 -7.28 -0.01 18.81
N LYS A 31 -8.38 0.63 18.39
CA LYS A 31 -8.34 1.97 17.75
C LYS A 31 -7.79 3.07 18.66
N ALA A 32 -7.85 2.89 19.98
CA ALA A 32 -7.31 3.83 20.97
C ALA A 32 -5.85 3.51 21.33
N MET A 33 -5.20 2.61 20.59
CA MET A 33 -3.84 2.12 20.82
C MET A 33 -3.67 1.44 22.19
N LYS A 34 -4.76 0.89 22.78
CA LYS A 34 -4.69 0.08 24.00
C LYS A 34 -4.23 -1.34 23.60
N PRO A 35 -3.08 -1.83 24.11
CA PRO A 35 -2.56 -3.13 23.73
C PRO A 35 -3.30 -4.27 24.45
N THR A 36 -3.46 -5.39 23.75
CA THR A 36 -3.80 -6.68 24.35
C THR A 36 -2.58 -7.30 25.01
N CYS A 37 -2.81 -8.39 25.73
CA CYS A 37 -1.72 -9.17 26.31
C CYS A 37 -0.80 -9.74 25.23
N PRO A 38 0.53 -9.60 25.37
CA PRO A 38 1.48 -10.24 24.47
C PRO A 38 1.36 -11.78 24.53
N ILE A 39 1.42 -12.43 23.36
CA ILE A 39 1.34 -13.88 23.24
C ILE A 39 2.55 -14.39 22.47
N VAL A 40 3.28 -15.37 23.02
CA VAL A 40 4.33 -16.08 22.27
C VAL A 40 3.67 -17.10 21.35
N LEU A 41 3.71 -16.84 20.04
CA LEU A 41 3.16 -17.74 19.02
C LEU A 41 4.09 -18.90 18.71
N TYR A 42 5.39 -18.65 18.82
CA TYR A 42 6.44 -19.63 18.53
C TYR A 42 7.70 -19.29 19.31
N LYS A 43 8.42 -20.32 19.75
CA LYS A 43 9.76 -20.24 20.32
C LYS A 43 10.63 -21.32 19.66
N SER A 44 11.83 -20.94 19.25
CA SER A 44 12.83 -21.87 18.71
C SER A 44 13.40 -22.75 19.82
N ASP A 45 13.69 -24.02 19.51
CA ASP A 45 14.30 -24.97 20.46
C ASP A 45 15.80 -24.67 20.69
N GLU A 46 16.44 -23.94 19.77
CA GLU A 46 17.87 -23.63 19.76
C GLU A 46 18.15 -22.13 19.98
N ASP A 47 17.13 -21.36 20.40
CA ASP A 47 17.19 -19.91 20.67
C ASP A 47 17.82 -19.06 19.53
N HIS A 48 17.75 -19.54 18.28
CA HIS A 48 18.27 -18.83 17.11
C HIS A 48 17.52 -17.51 16.84
N PRO A 49 18.20 -16.39 16.54
CA PRO A 49 17.54 -15.11 16.34
C PRO A 49 16.58 -15.13 15.16
N VAL A 50 15.39 -14.53 15.35
CA VAL A 50 14.45 -14.32 14.24
C VAL A 50 15.05 -13.30 13.30
N HIS A 51 15.20 -13.66 12.02
CA HIS A 51 15.72 -12.76 10.99
C HIS A 51 14.87 -11.50 10.85
N SER A 52 15.49 -10.40 10.42
CA SER A 52 14.87 -9.07 10.28
C SER A 52 13.63 -9.06 9.36
N LYS A 53 13.59 -9.98 8.40
CA LYS A 53 12.50 -10.13 7.41
C LYS A 53 11.54 -11.26 7.82
N MET A 54 10.36 -10.90 8.31
CA MET A 54 9.22 -11.80 8.50
C MET A 54 8.16 -11.50 7.44
N ILE A 55 7.52 -12.53 6.89
CA ILE A 55 6.57 -12.37 5.78
C ILE A 55 5.24 -13.01 6.17
N LEU A 56 4.15 -12.25 6.11
CA LEU A 56 2.80 -12.81 6.24
C LEU A 56 2.40 -13.50 4.95
N ASP A 57 1.62 -14.57 5.05
CA ASP A 57 1.09 -15.28 3.88
C ASP A 57 0.30 -14.31 2.99
N PRO A 58 0.68 -14.11 1.72
CA PRO A 58 0.09 -13.10 0.87
C PRO A 58 -1.35 -13.43 0.44
N VAL A 59 -1.78 -14.69 0.56
CA VAL A 59 -3.09 -15.15 0.09
C VAL A 59 -4.16 -14.93 1.16
N ASP A 60 -3.95 -15.47 2.36
CA ASP A 60 -4.97 -15.50 3.42
C ASP A 60 -4.56 -14.76 4.70
N LYS A 61 -3.28 -14.37 4.83
CA LYS A 61 -2.68 -13.76 6.02
C LYS A 61 -2.87 -14.58 7.30
N LYS A 62 -3.17 -15.88 7.21
CA LYS A 62 -3.36 -16.79 8.35
C LYS A 62 -2.05 -17.35 8.89
N HIS A 63 -0.97 -17.23 8.13
CA HIS A 63 0.35 -17.70 8.53
C HIS A 63 1.39 -16.59 8.40
N ILE A 64 2.45 -16.68 9.19
CA ILE A 64 3.65 -15.87 9.12
C ILE A 64 4.86 -16.79 8.97
N TYR A 65 5.73 -16.44 8.03
CA TYR A 65 6.95 -17.14 7.71
C TYR A 65 8.12 -16.45 8.44
N LEU A 66 8.83 -17.23 9.24
CA LEU A 66 9.98 -16.83 10.05
C LEU A 66 11.24 -17.50 9.53
N ALA A 67 12.29 -16.74 9.28
CA ALA A 67 13.63 -17.29 9.08
C ALA A 67 14.37 -17.34 10.43
N LEU A 68 14.89 -18.51 10.78
CA LEU A 68 15.64 -18.81 12.01
C LEU A 68 16.94 -19.50 11.60
N GLY A 69 18.05 -18.77 11.61
CA GLY A 69 19.31 -19.29 11.08
C GLY A 69 19.16 -19.75 9.62
N ASN A 70 19.36 -21.05 9.37
CA ASN A 70 19.23 -21.68 8.05
C ASN A 70 17.88 -22.39 7.81
N GLN A 71 16.87 -22.12 8.64
CA GLN A 71 15.55 -22.77 8.56
C GLN A 71 14.43 -21.74 8.37
N MET A 72 13.39 -22.13 7.62
CA MET A 72 12.15 -21.38 7.47
C MET A 72 11.02 -22.07 8.22
N LYS A 73 10.33 -21.33 9.10
CA LYS A 73 9.20 -21.81 9.89
C LYS A 73 7.91 -21.08 9.50
N ARG A 74 6.89 -21.84 9.12
CA ARG A 74 5.52 -21.32 8.94
C ARG A 74 4.76 -21.44 10.26
N VAL A 75 4.32 -20.31 10.81
CA VAL A 75 3.61 -20.23 12.09
C VAL A 75 2.22 -19.64 11.85
N ALA A 76 1.17 -20.22 12.44
CA ALA A 76 -0.18 -19.66 12.34
C ALA A 76 -0.26 -18.34 13.15
N VAL A 77 -0.90 -17.32 12.58
CA VAL A 77 -1.04 -16.00 13.22
C VAL A 77 -1.97 -16.02 14.44
N ALA A 78 -2.78 -17.07 14.57
CA ALA A 78 -3.65 -17.32 15.70
C ALA A 78 -3.89 -18.83 15.88
N GLN A 79 -4.13 -19.26 17.12
CA GLN A 79 -4.39 -20.67 17.47
C GLN A 79 -5.82 -20.81 18.04
N CYS A 80 -6.83 -20.43 17.24
CA CYS A 80 -8.22 -20.34 17.70
C CYS A 80 -8.76 -21.66 18.30
N TRP A 81 -8.30 -22.80 17.80
CA TRP A 81 -8.68 -24.14 18.28
C TRP A 81 -8.35 -24.40 19.77
N ARG A 82 -7.47 -23.62 20.40
CA ARG A 82 -7.16 -23.76 21.84
C ARG A 82 -8.33 -23.35 22.74
N TYR A 83 -9.27 -22.55 22.24
CA TYR A 83 -10.38 -22.04 23.03
C TYR A 83 -11.61 -22.94 22.87
N GLY A 84 -11.92 -23.69 23.92
CA GLY A 84 -12.97 -24.71 23.93
C GLY A 84 -14.40 -24.17 24.14
N SER A 85 -14.55 -22.91 24.54
CA SER A 85 -15.85 -22.27 24.76
C SER A 85 -15.94 -20.90 24.06
N MET A 86 -17.16 -20.45 23.79
CA MET A 86 -17.43 -19.10 23.24
C MET A 86 -16.84 -18.00 24.12
N ARG A 87 -16.92 -18.19 25.45
CA ARG A 87 -16.40 -17.25 26.44
C ARG A 87 -14.87 -17.17 26.37
N ASP A 88 -14.19 -18.32 26.34
CA ASP A 88 -12.71 -18.36 26.22
C ASP A 88 -12.24 -17.80 24.88
N CYS A 89 -12.97 -18.09 23.80
CA CYS A 89 -12.67 -17.59 22.46
C CYS A 89 -12.72 -16.06 22.42
N TRP A 90 -13.69 -15.44 23.08
CA TRP A 90 -13.79 -13.98 23.16
C TRP A 90 -12.75 -13.36 24.10
N PHE A 91 -12.51 -13.96 25.27
CA PHE A 91 -11.49 -13.49 26.22
C PHE A 91 -10.05 -13.69 25.73
N SER A 92 -9.85 -14.40 24.62
CA SER A 92 -8.56 -14.41 23.92
C SER A 92 -8.14 -13.01 23.46
N HIS A 93 -9.11 -12.10 23.24
CA HIS A 93 -8.90 -10.80 22.62
C HIS A 93 -8.15 -10.88 21.27
N ASP A 94 -8.27 -12.00 20.57
CA ASP A 94 -7.62 -12.24 19.30
C ASP A 94 -8.53 -11.85 18.13
N PRO A 95 -8.20 -10.81 17.34
CA PRO A 95 -9.06 -10.34 16.25
C PRO A 95 -9.20 -11.31 15.08
N PHE A 96 -8.37 -12.36 15.03
CA PHE A 96 -8.47 -13.42 14.02
C PHE A 96 -9.41 -14.56 14.43
N CYS A 97 -9.79 -14.64 15.69
CA CYS A 97 -10.58 -15.73 16.24
C CYS A 97 -12.03 -15.33 16.53
N GLY A 98 -12.95 -16.23 16.22
CA GLY A 98 -14.35 -16.08 16.57
C GLY A 98 -15.07 -17.41 16.70
N TRP A 99 -16.12 -17.42 17.49
CA TRP A 99 -16.93 -18.58 17.78
C TRP A 99 -17.88 -18.88 16.63
N CYS A 100 -17.80 -20.08 16.08
CA CYS A 100 -18.72 -20.54 15.04
C CYS A 100 -19.86 -21.34 15.66
N SER A 101 -21.08 -20.79 15.63
CA SER A 101 -22.24 -21.38 16.32
C SER A 101 -22.61 -22.79 15.84
N SER A 102 -22.45 -23.10 14.55
CA SER A 102 -22.77 -24.43 13.99
C SER A 102 -21.77 -25.51 14.38
N GLN A 103 -20.50 -25.15 14.55
CA GLN A 103 -19.42 -26.09 14.81
C GLN A 103 -19.08 -26.18 16.30
N SER A 104 -19.66 -25.32 17.14
CA SER A 104 -19.40 -25.21 18.58
C SER A 104 -17.91 -25.16 18.91
N ARG A 105 -17.16 -24.39 18.12
CA ARG A 105 -15.71 -24.20 18.28
C ARG A 105 -15.25 -22.83 17.81
N CYS A 106 -14.11 -22.40 18.32
CA CYS A 106 -13.45 -21.15 17.95
C CYS A 106 -12.62 -21.34 16.67
N THR A 107 -12.84 -20.50 15.65
CA THR A 107 -12.36 -20.67 14.26
C THR A 107 -12.03 -19.32 13.61
N PHE A 108 -11.36 -19.38 12.46
CA PHE A 108 -11.22 -18.23 11.55
C PHE A 108 -12.56 -17.91 10.87
N PRO A 109 -12.77 -16.67 10.37
CA PRO A 109 -14.05 -16.24 9.80
C PRO A 109 -14.54 -17.09 8.61
N ASP A 110 -13.62 -17.47 7.72
CA ASP A 110 -13.91 -18.21 6.48
C ASP A 110 -14.16 -19.71 6.70
N GLU A 111 -13.79 -20.23 7.87
CA GLU A 111 -14.07 -21.61 8.27
C GLU A 111 -15.53 -21.78 8.75
N CYS A 112 -16.24 -20.67 9.00
CA CYS A 112 -17.63 -20.64 9.46
C CYS A 112 -18.58 -20.24 8.33
N LEU A 113 -18.97 -21.21 7.48
CA LEU A 113 -19.70 -20.94 6.23
C LEU A 113 -21.23 -20.80 6.36
N THR A 114 -21.81 -21.36 7.42
CA THR A 114 -23.27 -21.63 7.50
C THR A 114 -23.98 -21.03 8.71
N SER A 115 -23.26 -20.41 9.66
CA SER A 115 -23.84 -19.88 10.90
C SER A 115 -23.22 -18.55 11.31
N ALA A 116 -23.80 -17.89 12.32
CA ALA A 116 -23.21 -16.71 12.93
C ALA A 116 -21.78 -16.98 13.45
N TRP A 117 -20.84 -16.11 13.07
CA TRP A 117 -19.47 -16.07 13.57
C TRP A 117 -19.35 -14.90 14.57
N ILE A 118 -19.07 -15.21 15.83
CA ILE A 118 -19.14 -14.26 16.95
C ILE A 118 -17.73 -13.97 17.48
N SER A 119 -17.30 -12.71 17.45
CA SER A 119 -15.95 -12.27 17.82
C SER A 119 -15.96 -11.01 18.68
N ILE A 120 -14.77 -10.50 19.02
CA ILE A 120 -14.58 -9.26 19.77
C ILE A 120 -15.10 -8.02 19.01
N PRO A 121 -15.54 -6.95 19.69
CA PRO A 121 -16.14 -5.79 19.05
C PRO A 121 -15.10 -4.94 18.31
N GLU A 122 -15.58 -4.08 17.41
CA GLU A 122 -14.73 -3.14 16.69
C GLU A 122 -14.53 -1.85 17.49
N GLY A 123 -13.28 -1.43 17.70
CA GLY A 123 -12.94 -0.07 18.12
C GLY A 123 -12.61 0.17 19.60
N SER A 124 -12.76 -0.80 20.50
CA SER A 124 -12.29 -0.67 21.88
C SER A 124 -12.09 -2.02 22.56
N LEU A 125 -11.00 -2.17 23.32
CA LEU A 125 -10.73 -3.32 24.17
C LEU A 125 -11.64 -3.31 25.41
N GLN A 126 -12.65 -4.19 25.37
CA GLN A 126 -13.60 -4.38 26.46
C GLN A 126 -13.12 -5.44 27.44
N GLU A 127 -13.23 -5.17 28.74
CA GLU A 127 -12.82 -6.11 29.81
C GLU A 127 -13.92 -7.12 30.15
N ARG A 128 -15.14 -6.92 29.64
CA ARG A 128 -16.30 -7.79 29.86
C ARG A 128 -17.09 -8.00 28.57
N MET A 129 -17.55 -9.23 28.37
CA MET A 129 -18.39 -9.59 27.22
C MET A 129 -19.78 -8.94 27.30
N ILE A 130 -20.31 -8.76 28.50
CA ILE A 130 -21.59 -8.10 28.74
C ILE A 130 -21.38 -7.05 29.84
N SER A 131 -21.81 -5.82 29.56
CA SER A 131 -21.87 -4.75 30.55
C SER A 131 -23.31 -4.34 30.82
N PHE A 132 -23.56 -3.81 32.01
CA PHE A 132 -24.86 -3.26 32.36
C PHE A 132 -24.71 -1.91 33.06
N HIS A 133 -25.76 -1.10 32.96
CA HIS A 133 -25.94 0.10 33.77
C HIS A 133 -27.41 0.26 34.12
N VAL A 134 -27.67 1.00 35.19
CA VAL A 134 -29.03 1.15 35.73
C VAL A 134 -29.45 2.61 35.75
N GLU A 135 -30.62 2.87 35.19
CA GLU A 135 -31.24 4.19 35.08
C GLU A 135 -32.56 4.25 35.86
N GLU A 136 -32.86 5.41 36.43
CA GLU A 136 -34.13 5.66 37.12
C GLU A 136 -35.05 6.47 36.20
N THR A 137 -36.33 6.09 36.11
CA THR A 137 -37.29 6.86 35.31
C THR A 137 -37.58 8.22 35.96
N PRO A 138 -37.99 9.25 35.21
CA PRO A 138 -38.33 10.56 35.76
C PRO A 138 -39.40 10.52 36.86
N SER A 139 -40.30 9.53 36.82
CA SER A 139 -41.34 9.30 37.84
C SER A 139 -40.83 8.63 39.13
N ARG A 140 -39.57 8.16 39.20
CA ARG A 140 -38.95 7.44 40.34
C ARG A 140 -39.63 6.14 40.80
N GLU A 141 -40.65 5.68 40.07
CA GLU A 141 -41.40 4.45 40.35
C GLU A 141 -40.81 3.21 39.65
N LYS A 142 -40.11 3.42 38.52
CA LYS A 142 -39.56 2.35 37.68
C LYS A 142 -38.06 2.51 37.51
N VAL A 143 -37.40 1.36 37.36
CA VAL A 143 -35.97 1.26 37.12
C VAL A 143 -35.76 0.57 35.78
N ILE A 144 -34.81 1.08 34.99
CA ILE A 144 -34.42 0.51 33.70
C ILE A 144 -33.04 -0.10 33.85
N LEU A 145 -32.95 -1.39 33.59
CA LEU A 145 -31.68 -2.10 33.44
C LEU A 145 -31.33 -2.15 31.97
N ASN A 146 -30.27 -1.44 31.60
CA ASN A 146 -29.72 -1.44 30.25
C ASN A 146 -28.52 -2.39 30.21
N VAL A 147 -28.54 -3.34 29.28
CA VAL A 147 -27.50 -4.34 29.09
C VAL A 147 -26.97 -4.22 27.66
N THR A 148 -25.65 -4.19 27.52
CA THR A 148 -24.97 -4.12 26.23
C THR A 148 -24.04 -5.31 26.07
N ALA A 149 -24.18 -6.03 24.95
CA ALA A 149 -23.30 -7.11 24.56
C ALA A 149 -22.15 -6.58 23.71
N HIS A 150 -20.92 -6.74 24.17
CA HIS A 150 -19.71 -6.28 23.49
C HIS A 150 -19.22 -7.34 22.49
N LEU A 151 -19.98 -7.56 21.43
CA LEU A 151 -19.76 -8.64 20.47
C LEU A 151 -19.84 -8.11 19.02
N LYS A 152 -19.08 -8.72 18.12
CA LYS A 152 -19.25 -8.60 16.67
C LYS A 152 -19.84 -9.90 16.14
N VAL A 153 -20.96 -9.81 15.43
CA VAL A 153 -21.64 -10.98 14.84
C VAL A 153 -21.62 -10.83 13.32
N VAL A 154 -21.03 -11.82 12.63
CA VAL A 154 -21.02 -11.91 11.17
C VAL A 154 -21.89 -13.08 10.74
N ALA A 155 -23.00 -12.82 10.06
CA ALA A 155 -23.96 -13.83 9.61
C ALA A 155 -24.58 -13.45 8.25
N LYS A 156 -25.08 -14.45 7.50
CA LYS A 156 -25.89 -14.21 6.28
C LYS A 156 -27.34 -13.89 6.69
N GLY A 157 -27.62 -12.63 7.02
CA GLY A 157 -28.93 -12.12 7.45
C GLY A 157 -28.88 -11.39 8.80
N SER A 158 -30.03 -10.88 9.27
CA SER A 158 -30.14 -10.30 10.61
C SER A 158 -30.12 -11.41 11.66
N PRO A 159 -29.11 -11.48 12.57
CA PRO A 159 -29.05 -12.52 13.58
C PRO A 159 -30.23 -12.39 14.56
N ALA A 160 -30.86 -13.51 14.91
CA ALA A 160 -31.89 -13.52 15.95
C ALA A 160 -31.26 -13.11 17.29
N PHE A 161 -31.74 -12.02 17.88
CA PHE A 161 -31.22 -11.47 19.13
C PHE A 161 -32.37 -11.33 20.13
N SER A 162 -32.24 -11.97 21.30
CA SER A 162 -33.23 -11.85 22.37
C SER A 162 -32.57 -11.89 23.74
N CYS A 163 -33.19 -11.25 24.73
CA CYS A 163 -32.72 -11.21 26.10
C CYS A 163 -33.81 -11.65 27.05
N ALA A 164 -33.46 -12.49 28.02
CA ALA A 164 -34.34 -12.90 29.11
C ALA A 164 -33.71 -12.50 30.45
N PHE A 165 -34.49 -11.82 31.28
CA PHE A 165 -34.05 -11.33 32.59
C PHE A 165 -34.78 -12.10 33.68
N THR A 166 -34.03 -12.88 34.46
CA THR A 166 -34.57 -13.74 35.51
C THR A 166 -34.00 -13.36 36.87
N THR A 167 -34.85 -13.39 37.89
CA THR A 167 -34.43 -13.28 39.29
C THR A 167 -33.83 -14.61 39.78
N GLU A 168 -33.18 -14.63 40.96
CA GLU A 168 -32.70 -15.87 41.59
C GLU A 168 -33.80 -16.93 41.80
N ARG A 169 -35.07 -16.52 41.88
CA ARG A 169 -36.23 -17.41 42.02
C ARG A 169 -36.74 -17.95 40.68
N GLY A 170 -36.09 -17.60 39.56
CA GLY A 170 -36.48 -18.02 38.21
C GLY A 170 -37.64 -17.23 37.60
N GLU A 171 -38.16 -16.20 38.29
CA GLU A 171 -39.24 -15.35 37.80
C GLU A 171 -38.72 -14.30 36.81
N SER A 172 -39.50 -14.00 35.76
CA SER A 172 -39.20 -12.91 34.82
C SER A 172 -39.25 -11.56 35.53
N LEU A 173 -38.16 -10.78 35.42
CA LEU A 173 -38.05 -9.50 36.11
C LEU A 173 -38.89 -8.41 35.44
N CYS A 174 -38.91 -8.40 34.09
CA CYS A 174 -39.45 -7.32 33.27
C CYS A 174 -40.96 -7.42 33.07
N ALA A 175 -41.63 -6.27 33.00
CA ALA A 175 -43.02 -6.17 32.60
C ALA A 175 -43.09 -5.95 31.09
N GLY A 176 -43.64 -6.91 30.34
CA GLY A 176 -43.52 -7.00 28.87
C GLY A 176 -44.10 -5.86 28.01
N SER A 177 -44.43 -4.70 28.56
CA SER A 177 -44.96 -3.53 27.84
C SER A 177 -43.94 -2.38 27.64
N GLY A 178 -42.65 -2.60 27.91
CA GLY A 178 -41.59 -1.59 27.72
C GLY A 178 -40.20 -2.12 27.33
N ASP A 179 -40.11 -3.41 26.98
CA ASP A 179 -38.83 -4.05 26.69
C ASP A 179 -38.42 -3.78 25.23
N THR A 180 -37.16 -3.36 25.03
CA THR A 180 -36.57 -3.22 23.70
C THR A 180 -35.33 -4.10 23.63
N ALA A 181 -35.29 -5.00 22.64
CA ALA A 181 -34.15 -5.85 22.35
C ALA A 181 -33.73 -5.59 20.90
N ALA A 182 -32.61 -4.88 20.73
CA ALA A 182 -32.05 -4.57 19.43
C ALA A 182 -30.52 -4.68 19.55
N PHE A 183 -29.92 -5.59 18.79
CA PHE A 183 -28.48 -5.83 18.86
C PHE A 183 -27.70 -4.51 18.71
N PRO A 184 -26.73 -4.18 19.60
CA PRO A 184 -26.17 -5.02 20.67
C PRO A 184 -26.76 -4.81 22.08
N SER A 185 -27.90 -4.14 22.25
CA SER A 185 -28.43 -3.72 23.56
C SER A 185 -29.83 -4.27 23.87
N CYS A 186 -30.08 -4.50 25.16
CA CYS A 186 -31.37 -4.91 25.71
C CYS A 186 -31.72 -4.05 26.93
N SER A 187 -32.98 -3.65 27.02
CA SER A 187 -33.49 -2.86 28.15
C SER A 187 -34.66 -3.59 28.82
N CYS A 188 -34.59 -3.69 30.15
CA CYS A 188 -35.62 -4.29 31.00
C CYS A 188 -36.18 -3.24 31.96
N VAL A 189 -37.49 -3.07 31.98
CA VAL A 189 -38.16 -2.12 32.88
C VAL A 189 -38.92 -2.87 33.99
N PHE A 190 -38.64 -2.52 35.25
CA PHE A 190 -39.30 -3.13 36.41
C PHE A 190 -39.58 -2.11 37.53
N LEU A 191 -40.49 -2.48 38.44
CA LEU A 191 -40.89 -1.63 39.57
C LEU A 191 -39.80 -1.56 40.62
N ARG A 192 -39.55 -0.34 41.13
CA ARG A 192 -38.54 -0.08 42.17
C ARG A 192 -38.75 -0.90 43.45
N ASP A 193 -40.00 -1.20 43.80
CA ASP A 193 -40.37 -1.96 45.00
C ASP A 193 -39.88 -3.42 44.98
N LYS A 194 -39.40 -3.91 43.82
CA LYS A 194 -38.75 -5.21 43.69
C LYS A 194 -37.29 -5.24 44.20
N PHE A 195 -36.70 -4.13 44.63
CA PHE A 195 -35.35 -4.10 45.24
C PHE A 195 -35.40 -4.44 46.74
N PRO A 196 -34.92 -5.61 47.19
CA PRO A 196 -34.81 -5.91 48.61
C PRO A 196 -33.60 -5.19 49.24
N ALA A 197 -33.60 -5.04 50.57
CA ALA A 197 -32.54 -4.35 51.32
C ALA A 197 -31.12 -4.96 51.13
N GLY A 198 -31.03 -6.24 50.75
CA GLY A 198 -29.77 -6.96 50.50
C GLY A 198 -29.26 -6.92 49.05
N GLY A 199 -29.98 -6.28 48.13
CA GLY A 199 -29.69 -6.29 46.69
C GLY A 199 -30.47 -7.36 45.91
N LEU A 200 -30.70 -7.11 44.63
CA LEU A 200 -31.48 -7.95 43.72
C LEU A 200 -30.53 -8.76 42.82
N GLY A 201 -30.46 -10.07 43.03
CA GLY A 201 -29.77 -10.99 42.12
C GLY A 201 -30.51 -11.12 40.78
N VAL A 202 -29.89 -10.66 39.69
CA VAL A 202 -30.43 -10.72 38.33
C VAL A 202 -29.50 -11.53 37.45
N THR A 203 -30.06 -12.52 36.77
CA THR A 203 -29.39 -13.26 35.71
C THR A 203 -29.96 -12.87 34.37
N VAL A 204 -29.11 -12.42 33.46
CA VAL A 204 -29.49 -12.05 32.09
C VAL A 204 -28.98 -13.12 31.15
N LYS A 205 -29.88 -13.69 30.36
CA LYS A 205 -29.57 -14.65 29.29
C LYS A 205 -29.75 -13.94 27.96
N ILE A 206 -28.65 -13.74 27.24
CA ILE A 206 -28.64 -13.19 25.89
C ILE A 206 -28.54 -14.35 24.90
N THR A 207 -29.51 -14.46 24.01
CA THR A 207 -29.53 -15.45 22.94
C THR A 207 -29.17 -14.76 21.63
N ILE A 208 -28.12 -15.26 20.97
CA ILE A 208 -27.64 -14.80 19.67
C ILE A 208 -27.68 -15.99 18.73
N ASP A 209 -28.63 -15.98 17.81
CA ASP A 209 -28.92 -17.11 16.93
C ASP A 209 -29.23 -18.36 17.79
N ASN A 210 -28.33 -19.36 17.83
CA ASN A 210 -28.46 -20.56 18.68
C ASN A 210 -27.50 -20.58 19.90
N GLN A 211 -26.78 -19.49 20.18
CA GLN A 211 -25.84 -19.40 21.30
C GLN A 211 -26.43 -18.61 22.45
N ILE A 212 -26.24 -19.10 23.68
CA ILE A 212 -26.76 -18.46 24.90
C ILE A 212 -25.58 -18.04 25.76
N VAL A 213 -25.52 -16.76 26.08
CA VAL A 213 -24.57 -16.19 27.04
C VAL A 213 -25.35 -15.71 28.24
N SER A 214 -25.01 -16.21 29.43
CA SER A 214 -25.62 -15.79 30.68
C SER A 214 -24.62 -15.05 31.56
N GLU A 215 -25.07 -13.96 32.19
CA GLU A 215 -24.34 -13.26 33.24
C GLU A 215 -25.25 -12.98 34.43
N SER A 216 -24.67 -12.99 35.63
CA SER A 216 -25.39 -12.79 36.88
C SER A 216 -24.75 -11.66 37.68
N TRP A 217 -25.57 -10.71 38.12
CA TRP A 217 -25.14 -9.57 38.93
C TRP A 217 -26.06 -9.40 40.14
N ASN A 218 -25.50 -8.87 41.24
CA ASN A 218 -26.29 -8.44 42.37
C ASN A 218 -26.49 -6.91 42.29
N LEU A 219 -27.67 -6.48 41.86
CA LEU A 219 -28.01 -5.08 41.72
C LEU A 219 -28.32 -4.48 43.09
N LYS A 220 -27.52 -3.51 43.53
CA LYS A 220 -27.79 -2.75 44.76
C LYS A 220 -28.47 -1.43 44.40
N ASN A 221 -29.27 -0.90 45.33
CA ASN A 221 -29.82 0.43 45.18
C ASN A 221 -28.69 1.46 45.31
N CYS A 222 -28.42 2.22 44.23
CA CYS A 222 -27.34 3.20 44.19
C CYS A 222 -27.41 4.22 45.34
N SER A 223 -28.62 4.57 45.79
CA SER A 223 -28.84 5.54 46.87
C SER A 223 -28.47 5.03 48.27
N LEU A 224 -28.32 3.70 48.44
CA LEU A 224 -27.92 3.07 49.71
C LEU A 224 -26.39 2.92 49.85
N ILE A 225 -25.62 3.16 48.78
CA ILE A 225 -24.16 3.10 48.79
C ILE A 225 -23.62 4.44 49.30
N GLN A 226 -23.46 4.56 50.61
CA GLN A 226 -23.01 5.77 51.30
C GLN A 226 -21.79 5.47 52.19
N GLY A 227 -20.83 6.39 52.22
CA GLY A 227 -19.61 6.24 53.02
C GLY A 227 -18.55 7.30 52.68
N GLY A 228 -17.39 7.21 53.33
CA GLY A 228 -16.27 8.13 53.09
C GLY A 228 -15.65 7.96 51.69
N PRO A 229 -15.09 9.05 51.10
CA PRO A 229 -14.60 9.06 49.73
C PRO A 229 -13.33 8.21 49.58
N THR A 230 -13.53 6.92 49.30
CA THR A 230 -12.45 5.93 49.14
C THR A 230 -12.54 5.29 47.75
N SER A 231 -11.39 4.82 47.24
CA SER A 231 -11.37 4.07 45.97
C SER A 231 -12.21 2.79 46.06
N ALA A 232 -12.29 2.17 47.24
CA ALA A 232 -13.14 1.01 47.53
C ALA A 232 -14.63 1.33 47.36
N LEU A 233 -15.11 2.45 47.93
CA LEU A 233 -16.51 2.86 47.81
C LEU A 233 -16.87 3.27 46.37
N CYS A 234 -15.94 3.94 45.66
CA CYS A 234 -16.10 4.22 44.23
C CYS A 234 -16.21 2.93 43.41
N SER A 235 -15.35 1.94 43.68
CA SER A 235 -15.40 0.64 43.01
C SER A 235 -16.68 -0.12 43.32
N GLU A 236 -17.19 -0.04 44.56
CA GLU A 236 -18.48 -0.64 44.93
C GLU A 236 -19.65 0.02 44.19
N CYS A 237 -19.67 1.35 44.10
CA CYS A 237 -20.68 2.09 43.35
C CYS A 237 -20.69 1.72 41.86
N VAL A 238 -19.51 1.69 41.23
CA VAL A 238 -19.38 1.33 39.81
C VAL A 238 -19.73 -0.15 39.58
N ALA A 239 -19.36 -1.04 40.49
CA ALA A 239 -19.72 -2.46 40.42
C ALA A 239 -21.24 -2.71 40.50
N ALA A 240 -21.98 -1.80 41.14
CA ALA A 240 -23.44 -1.82 41.21
C ALA A 240 -24.14 -1.24 39.96
N GLY A 241 -23.38 -0.75 38.96
CA GLY A 241 -23.93 -0.17 37.73
C GLY A 241 -24.40 1.29 37.87
N CYS A 242 -23.91 1.98 38.89
CA CYS A 242 -24.30 3.35 39.26
C CYS A 242 -23.27 4.40 38.82
N LEU A 243 -23.65 5.69 38.88
CA LEU A 243 -22.76 6.82 38.62
C LEU A 243 -22.10 7.31 39.91
N TRP A 244 -20.77 7.39 39.92
CA TRP A 244 -20.01 8.00 41.01
C TRP A 244 -19.73 9.48 40.72
N SER A 245 -20.13 10.38 41.62
CA SER A 245 -19.84 11.80 41.52
C SER A 245 -18.55 12.15 42.26
N PHE A 246 -17.51 12.60 41.53
CA PHE A 246 -16.24 13.03 42.14
C PHE A 246 -16.35 14.34 42.92
N THR A 247 -17.30 15.20 42.57
CA THR A 247 -17.49 16.51 43.23
C THR A 247 -18.34 16.40 44.49
N GLN A 248 -19.30 15.48 44.50
CA GLN A 248 -20.22 15.29 45.63
C GLN A 248 -19.86 14.10 46.51
N HIS A 249 -18.91 13.26 46.09
CA HIS A 249 -18.49 12.04 46.79
C HIS A 249 -19.65 11.06 47.07
N THR A 250 -20.67 11.07 46.21
CA THR A 250 -21.89 10.28 46.36
C THR A 250 -22.09 9.35 45.16
N CYS A 251 -22.68 8.19 45.45
CA CYS A 251 -23.17 7.26 44.43
C CYS A 251 -24.62 7.63 44.09
N SER A 252 -24.93 7.81 42.80
CA SER A 252 -26.29 8.12 42.34
C SER A 252 -26.66 7.30 41.11
N TRP A 253 -27.97 7.23 40.82
CA TRP A 253 -28.46 6.66 39.56
C TRP A 253 -28.00 7.51 38.36
N MET A 254 -27.90 6.91 37.18
CA MET A 254 -27.59 7.66 35.96
C MET A 254 -28.79 8.53 35.54
N PRO A 255 -28.60 9.82 35.25
CA PRO A 255 -29.65 10.66 34.68
C PRO A 255 -29.90 10.32 33.21
N TRP A 256 -31.17 10.26 32.83
CA TRP A 256 -31.72 9.86 31.51
C TRP A 256 -31.08 10.54 30.27
N SER A 257 -30.36 11.66 30.44
CA SER A 257 -29.82 12.50 29.34
C SER A 257 -28.30 12.39 29.12
N SER A 258 -27.61 11.43 29.73
CA SER A 258 -26.14 11.37 29.72
C SER A 258 -25.54 10.18 28.93
N HIS A 259 -25.18 10.40 27.66
CA HIS A 259 -24.56 9.40 26.76
C HIS A 259 -23.03 9.18 26.96
N LYS A 260 -22.52 9.14 28.20
CA LYS A 260 -21.08 8.87 28.44
C LYS A 260 -20.85 7.42 28.87
N SER A 261 -20.14 6.64 28.05
CA SER A 261 -19.66 5.30 28.39
C SER A 261 -18.60 5.37 29.49
N TYR A 262 -18.80 4.68 30.61
CA TYR A 262 -17.84 4.61 31.71
C TYR A 262 -16.88 3.43 31.53
N THR A 263 -15.58 3.68 31.72
CA THR A 263 -14.54 2.65 31.81
C THR A 263 -14.16 2.43 33.28
N GLN A 264 -13.80 1.20 33.63
CA GLN A 264 -13.49 0.74 34.99
C GLN A 264 -12.28 1.45 35.66
N GLY A 265 -11.55 2.29 34.91
CA GLY A 265 -10.39 3.07 35.37
C GLY A 265 -10.70 4.34 36.16
N THR A 266 -11.97 4.76 36.22
CA THR A 266 -12.36 6.05 36.83
C THR A 266 -12.05 6.15 38.34
N CYS A 267 -12.07 5.04 39.06
CA CYS A 267 -11.76 5.02 40.50
C CYS A 267 -10.25 4.97 40.84
N GLN A 268 -9.37 4.91 39.84
CA GLN A 268 -7.90 4.81 40.05
C GLN A 268 -7.25 6.13 40.47
N ASN A 269 -7.90 7.28 40.24
CA ASN A 269 -7.39 8.61 40.58
C ASN A 269 -7.69 9.06 42.02
N TYR A 270 -8.25 8.17 42.86
CA TYR A 270 -8.40 8.43 44.30
C TYR A 270 -7.06 8.23 45.02
N SER A 271 -6.16 9.22 44.94
CA SER A 271 -5.07 9.34 45.90
C SER A 271 -5.69 9.64 47.27
N SER A 272 -5.70 8.61 48.11
CA SER A 272 -6.29 8.62 49.44
C SER A 272 -5.58 9.69 50.28
N GLY A 273 -6.32 10.68 50.78
CA GLY A 273 -5.92 11.53 51.90
C GLY A 273 -5.88 10.74 53.21
N LEU A 274 -5.08 9.68 53.23
CA LEU A 274 -4.69 8.98 54.44
C LEU A 274 -3.32 9.54 54.83
N ASN A 275 -3.18 10.06 56.06
CA ASN A 275 -1.88 10.30 56.71
C ASN A 275 -1.20 8.96 57.01
N ILE A 276 -0.97 8.16 55.97
CA ILE A 276 -0.13 6.96 56.01
C ILE A 276 1.12 7.37 55.28
N SER A 277 2.24 7.42 56.00
CA SER A 277 3.55 7.67 55.41
C SER A 277 3.78 6.63 54.32
N LYS A 278 3.92 7.08 53.06
CA LYS A 278 3.97 6.20 51.90
C LYS A 278 5.10 5.17 52.09
N PRO A 279 4.86 3.87 51.84
CA PRO A 279 5.91 2.87 51.91
C PRO A 279 6.95 3.15 50.83
N GLU A 280 8.21 3.28 51.22
CA GLU A 280 9.36 3.46 50.33
C GLU A 280 10.17 2.17 50.30
N ILE A 281 10.49 1.67 49.10
CA ILE A 281 11.30 0.46 48.92
C ILE A 281 12.71 0.86 48.53
N TYR A 282 13.70 0.40 49.29
CA TYR A 282 15.13 0.61 49.03
C TYR A 282 15.75 -0.53 48.23
N SER A 283 15.36 -1.79 48.49
CA SER A 283 15.90 -2.93 47.76
C SER A 283 14.98 -4.16 47.83
N ILE A 284 15.16 -5.07 46.88
CA ILE A 284 14.50 -6.38 46.83
C ILE A 284 15.61 -7.42 46.64
N THR A 285 15.74 -8.37 47.59
CA THR A 285 16.80 -9.38 47.58
C THR A 285 16.22 -10.79 47.74
N PRO A 286 16.57 -11.76 46.88
CA PRO A 286 17.43 -11.62 45.70
C PRO A 286 16.70 -10.96 44.52
N SER A 287 17.45 -10.31 43.63
CA SER A 287 16.93 -9.69 42.39
C SER A 287 16.56 -10.71 41.32
N GLU A 288 17.09 -11.94 41.42
CA GLU A 288 16.76 -13.08 40.58
C GLU A 288 16.37 -14.27 41.48
N ILE A 289 15.28 -14.95 41.13
CA ILE A 289 14.73 -16.07 41.89
C ILE A 289 14.56 -17.30 41.01
N SER A 290 14.97 -18.47 41.50
CA SER A 290 14.92 -19.72 40.73
C SER A 290 13.52 -20.32 40.73
N PHE A 291 12.99 -20.68 39.56
CA PHE A 291 11.64 -21.26 39.40
C PHE A 291 11.39 -22.53 40.25
N TYR A 292 12.45 -23.20 40.72
CA TYR A 292 12.41 -24.49 41.41
C TYR A 292 12.84 -24.45 42.89
N GLY A 293 13.06 -23.27 43.49
CA GLY A 293 13.59 -23.12 44.85
C GLY A 293 12.70 -22.31 45.81
N LYS A 294 13.00 -22.38 47.13
CA LYS A 294 12.38 -21.49 48.13
C LYS A 294 12.81 -20.04 47.86
N ASN A 295 11.94 -19.30 47.20
CA ASN A 295 12.19 -17.90 46.83
C ASN A 295 11.59 -16.96 47.87
N ASN A 296 12.29 -16.80 48.99
CA ASN A 296 11.99 -15.69 49.90
C ASN A 296 12.62 -14.44 49.31
N ALA A 297 11.77 -13.49 48.88
CA ALA A 297 12.23 -12.16 48.54
C ALA A 297 12.08 -11.26 49.77
N THR A 298 13.13 -10.55 50.11
CA THR A 298 13.10 -9.53 51.17
C THR A 298 13.07 -8.17 50.52
N ILE A 299 12.00 -7.42 50.78
CA ILE A 299 11.87 -6.02 50.43
C ILE A 299 12.30 -5.21 51.66
N THR A 300 13.36 -4.43 51.52
CA THR A 300 13.83 -3.48 52.55
C THR A 300 13.37 -2.08 52.19
N GLY A 301 12.98 -1.26 53.16
CA GLY A 301 12.36 0.03 52.92
C GLY A 301 12.05 0.83 54.18
N LYS A 302 11.07 1.71 54.10
CA LYS A 302 10.56 2.53 55.22
C LYS A 302 9.03 2.57 55.16
N ASN A 303 8.38 2.61 56.31
CA ASN A 303 6.91 2.59 56.47
C ASN A 303 6.25 1.33 55.86
N LEU A 304 6.99 0.22 55.81
CA LEU A 304 6.55 -1.01 55.16
C LEU A 304 5.51 -1.81 55.97
N ASP A 305 5.39 -1.53 57.26
CA ASP A 305 4.38 -2.08 58.16
C ASP A 305 2.95 -1.68 57.79
N HIS A 306 2.77 -0.57 57.06
CA HIS A 306 1.48 -0.13 56.54
C HIS A 306 1.04 -0.87 55.25
N VAL A 307 1.88 -1.72 54.67
CA VAL A 307 1.56 -2.46 53.44
C VAL A 307 0.64 -3.65 53.79
N THR A 308 -0.59 -3.62 53.29
CA THR A 308 -1.62 -4.63 53.59
C THR A 308 -1.72 -5.74 52.53
N LYS A 309 -1.34 -5.46 51.29
CA LYS A 309 -1.34 -6.40 50.17
C LYS A 309 -0.19 -6.10 49.21
N LEU A 310 0.45 -7.14 48.70
CA LEU A 310 1.48 -7.03 47.67
C LEU A 310 1.00 -7.77 46.41
N ARG A 311 1.14 -7.14 45.24
CA ARG A 311 0.81 -7.73 43.94
C ARG A 311 2.06 -7.83 43.08
N ILE A 312 2.27 -8.99 42.47
CA ILE A 312 3.38 -9.26 41.56
C ILE A 312 2.82 -9.48 40.15
N ARG A 313 3.52 -8.98 39.15
CA ARG A 313 3.20 -9.14 37.72
C ARG A 313 4.48 -9.55 36.99
N GLY A 314 4.43 -10.64 36.23
CA GLY A 314 5.54 -11.06 35.37
C GLY A 314 5.67 -10.16 34.15
N ASP A 315 6.87 -10.09 33.55
CA ASP A 315 7.18 -9.19 32.42
C ASP A 315 6.32 -9.46 31.16
N MET A 316 5.78 -10.68 31.03
CA MET A 316 4.84 -11.08 29.96
C MET A 316 3.44 -11.48 30.47
N ASP A 317 3.18 -11.39 31.79
CA ASP A 317 1.89 -11.75 32.37
C ASP A 317 1.02 -10.50 32.59
N CYS A 318 -0.22 -10.54 32.13
CA CYS A 318 -1.18 -9.44 32.31
C CYS A 318 -1.95 -9.48 33.63
N ASN A 319 -1.96 -10.62 34.32
CA ASN A 319 -2.72 -10.81 35.55
C ASN A 319 -1.85 -10.48 36.76
N LEU A 320 -2.39 -9.67 37.68
CA LEU A 320 -1.75 -9.35 38.96
C LEU A 320 -1.99 -10.50 39.94
N MET A 321 -0.92 -11.09 40.48
CA MET A 321 -0.99 -12.12 41.52
C MET A 321 -0.80 -11.47 42.90
N GLU A 322 -1.77 -11.62 43.82
CA GLU A 322 -1.61 -11.20 45.22
C GLU A 322 -0.73 -12.21 45.99
N VAL A 323 0.26 -11.72 46.74
CA VAL A 323 1.23 -12.57 47.45
C VAL A 323 1.17 -12.34 48.96
N PRO A 324 1.07 -13.41 49.78
CA PRO A 324 1.03 -13.29 51.24
C PRO A 324 2.39 -12.92 51.84
N PHE A 325 2.38 -12.14 52.93
CA PHE A 325 3.59 -11.76 53.67
C PHE A 325 4.04 -12.86 54.63
N HIS A 326 5.34 -13.16 54.65
CA HIS A 326 5.96 -14.12 55.56
C HIS A 326 6.40 -13.47 56.89
N SER A 327 7.01 -12.28 56.85
CA SER A 327 7.35 -11.48 58.05
C SER A 327 7.21 -9.99 57.76
N ARG A 328 6.68 -9.22 58.73
CA ARG A 328 6.42 -7.77 58.57
C ARG A 328 7.11 -6.95 59.66
N SER A 329 7.80 -5.90 59.24
CA SER A 329 8.40 -4.86 60.10
C SER A 329 8.38 -3.52 59.35
N SER A 330 8.63 -2.41 60.04
CA SER A 330 8.59 -1.06 59.45
C SER A 330 9.66 -0.84 58.37
N ASP A 331 10.76 -1.60 58.44
CA ASP A 331 11.92 -1.49 57.55
C ASP A 331 12.11 -2.71 56.64
N ARG A 332 11.49 -3.86 56.93
CA ARG A 332 11.58 -5.08 56.11
C ARG A 332 10.26 -5.82 55.96
N LEU A 333 9.94 -6.21 54.72
CA LEU A 333 8.90 -7.16 54.36
C LEU A 333 9.53 -8.37 53.72
N THR A 334 9.37 -9.54 54.32
CA THR A 334 9.75 -10.80 53.67
C THR A 334 8.49 -11.40 53.08
N LEU A 335 8.49 -11.65 51.77
CA LEU A 335 7.42 -12.34 51.04
C LEU A 335 7.89 -13.74 50.68
N HIS A 336 6.96 -14.67 50.80
CA HIS A 336 7.13 -15.99 50.22
C HIS A 336 6.51 -15.94 48.82
N ILE A 337 7.35 -15.97 47.78
CA ILE A 337 6.85 -16.03 46.40
C ILE A 337 6.33 -17.46 46.21
N PRO A 338 5.02 -17.67 45.97
CA PRO A 338 4.46 -19.01 45.84
C PRO A 338 5.13 -19.72 44.67
N THR A 339 5.95 -20.73 44.96
CA THR A 339 6.41 -21.68 43.96
C THR A 339 5.22 -22.48 43.49
N VAL A 340 4.66 -22.13 42.33
CA VAL A 340 3.73 -23.04 41.65
C VAL A 340 4.56 -24.04 40.87
N LEU A 341 5.00 -25.09 41.57
CA LEU A 341 5.30 -26.36 40.93
C LEU A 341 4.78 -27.49 41.82
N HIS A 342 3.46 -27.49 42.03
CA HIS A 342 2.80 -28.70 42.49
C HIS A 342 2.68 -29.62 41.29
N ARG A 343 3.69 -30.45 41.08
CA ARG A 343 3.58 -31.55 40.13
C ARG A 343 3.04 -32.76 40.85
N LEU A 344 2.11 -33.43 40.19
CA LEU A 344 1.83 -34.81 40.51
C LEU A 344 3.05 -35.62 40.06
N SER A 345 3.48 -36.57 40.87
CA SER A 345 4.50 -37.58 40.48
C SER A 345 4.12 -38.31 39.19
N ARG A 346 2.82 -38.36 38.85
CA ARG A 346 2.28 -38.87 37.59
C ARG A 346 1.13 -37.97 37.14
N ASP A 347 1.12 -37.58 35.87
CA ASP A 347 0.13 -36.67 35.25
C ASP A 347 -1.04 -37.43 34.58
N SER A 348 -1.05 -38.76 34.67
CA SER A 348 -2.08 -39.63 34.10
C SER A 348 -2.54 -40.74 35.04
N SER A 349 -3.80 -41.15 34.90
CA SER A 349 -4.44 -42.28 35.61
C SER A 349 -5.36 -43.07 34.67
N TRP A 350 -5.76 -44.28 35.05
CA TRP A 350 -6.77 -45.07 34.33
C TRP A 350 -8.18 -44.73 34.84
N ALA A 351 -9.18 -44.85 33.97
CA ALA A 351 -10.57 -44.42 34.16
C ALA A 351 -11.25 -45.06 35.37
N SER A 352 -10.94 -46.33 35.67
CA SER A 352 -11.46 -47.03 36.85
C SER A 352 -10.90 -46.52 38.19
N GLY A 353 -9.86 -45.69 38.19
CA GLY A 353 -9.24 -45.15 39.42
C GLY A 353 -8.41 -46.18 40.19
N GLY A 354 -7.76 -45.77 41.27
CA GLY A 354 -6.93 -46.63 42.13
C GLY A 354 -5.43 -46.60 41.80
N ARG A 355 -4.95 -45.62 41.03
CA ARG A 355 -3.51 -45.39 40.82
C ARG A 355 -2.94 -44.59 41.99
N ALA A 356 -1.80 -45.01 42.52
CA ALA A 356 -1.13 -44.26 43.57
C ALA A 356 -0.42 -43.04 42.99
N VAL A 357 -0.83 -41.84 43.41
CA VAL A 357 -0.26 -40.57 42.97
C VAL A 357 0.25 -39.81 44.19
N SER A 358 1.51 -39.42 44.14
CA SER A 358 2.13 -38.54 45.14
C SER A 358 2.10 -37.09 44.65
N VAL A 359 1.65 -36.17 45.48
CA VAL A 359 1.82 -34.72 45.26
C VAL A 359 3.22 -34.36 45.71
N LEU A 360 4.03 -33.83 44.81
CA LEU A 360 5.40 -33.39 45.09
C LEU A 360 5.40 -31.88 45.32
N GLY A 361 5.93 -31.45 46.46
CA GLY A 361 5.97 -30.04 46.83
C GLY A 361 6.54 -29.83 48.24
N THR A 362 6.77 -28.57 48.61
CA THR A 362 7.23 -28.20 49.95
C THR A 362 6.06 -27.81 50.85
N ASN A 363 6.17 -28.05 52.17
CA ASN A 363 5.16 -27.70 53.18
C ASN A 363 3.81 -28.42 53.03
N LEU A 364 3.80 -29.62 52.41
CA LEU A 364 2.58 -30.42 52.23
C LEU A 364 1.91 -30.82 53.56
N GLN A 365 2.64 -30.75 54.68
CA GLN A 365 2.15 -30.96 56.05
C GLN A 365 0.99 -30.07 56.50
N PHE A 366 0.62 -29.04 55.72
CA PHE A 366 -0.52 -28.16 56.02
C PHE A 366 -1.74 -28.41 55.12
N VAL A 367 -1.70 -29.43 54.25
CA VAL A 367 -2.86 -29.81 53.41
C VAL A 367 -3.82 -30.66 54.23
N ASP A 368 -5.06 -30.21 54.36
CA ASP A 368 -6.10 -30.91 55.12
C ASP A 368 -6.84 -31.93 54.24
N GLU A 369 -7.17 -31.57 53.00
CA GLU A 369 -7.95 -32.40 52.07
C GLU A 369 -7.49 -32.20 50.60
N ILE A 370 -7.67 -33.21 49.76
CA ILE A 370 -7.50 -33.11 48.30
C ILE A 370 -8.87 -33.17 47.63
N GLU A 371 -9.17 -32.25 46.73
CA GLU A 371 -10.42 -32.17 45.99
C GLU A 371 -10.19 -32.42 44.48
N HIS A 372 -10.89 -33.41 43.93
CA HIS A 372 -11.04 -33.62 42.49
C HIS A 372 -12.35 -32.97 42.04
N LEU A 373 -12.37 -32.20 40.95
CA LEU A 373 -13.57 -31.40 40.59
C LEU A 373 -14.57 -32.08 39.65
N ASP A 374 -14.19 -33.20 39.00
CA ASP A 374 -15.01 -33.80 37.94
C ASP A 374 -14.82 -35.33 37.85
N PRO A 375 -15.65 -36.15 38.55
CA PRO A 375 -16.70 -35.75 39.48
C PRO A 375 -16.12 -35.17 40.79
N PRO A 376 -16.86 -34.26 41.47
CA PRO A 376 -16.43 -33.65 42.72
C PRO A 376 -16.26 -34.71 43.82
N GLN A 377 -15.02 -34.97 44.24
CA GLN A 377 -14.72 -35.92 45.30
C GLN A 377 -13.58 -35.40 46.18
N THR A 378 -13.81 -35.38 47.50
CA THR A 378 -12.84 -34.99 48.51
C THR A 378 -12.22 -36.23 49.16
N LEU A 379 -10.90 -36.23 49.30
CA LEU A 379 -10.12 -37.31 49.87
C LEU A 379 -9.33 -36.79 51.07
N GLY A 380 -9.48 -37.47 52.22
CA GLY A 380 -8.68 -37.21 53.40
C GLY A 380 -7.25 -37.73 53.22
N VAL A 381 -6.27 -37.00 53.72
CA VAL A 381 -4.84 -37.32 53.55
C VAL A 381 -4.20 -37.81 54.83
N ASN A 382 -3.34 -38.83 54.71
CA ASN A 382 -2.60 -39.42 55.82
C ASN A 382 -1.10 -39.10 55.65
N PHE A 383 -0.49 -38.46 56.66
CA PHE A 383 0.86 -37.93 56.53
C PHE A 383 1.95 -38.96 56.80
N SER A 384 2.91 -39.09 55.87
CA SER A 384 4.24 -39.64 56.12
C SER A 384 5.29 -38.58 55.77
N SER A 385 6.36 -38.49 56.57
CA SER A 385 7.34 -37.40 56.51
C SER A 385 7.91 -37.21 55.10
N SER A 386 7.52 -36.12 54.44
CA SER A 386 7.96 -35.56 53.14
C SER A 386 7.18 -35.88 51.86
N ASN A 387 6.21 -36.81 51.81
CA ASN A 387 5.40 -37.06 50.61
C ASN A 387 3.90 -37.26 50.93
N LEU A 388 3.03 -36.56 50.19
CA LEU A 388 1.56 -36.69 50.27
C LEU A 388 1.08 -37.64 49.18
N GLN A 389 0.79 -38.90 49.52
CA GLN A 389 0.36 -39.92 48.57
C GLN A 389 -1.12 -40.27 48.75
N TYR A 390 -1.84 -40.36 47.65
CA TYR A 390 -3.25 -40.75 47.65
C TYR A 390 -3.58 -41.62 46.43
N TYR A 391 -4.69 -42.34 46.48
CA TYR A 391 -5.18 -43.13 45.35
C TYR A 391 -6.21 -42.35 44.55
N THR A 392 -6.07 -42.38 43.23
CA THR A 392 -6.96 -41.63 42.33
C THR A 392 -8.40 -42.18 42.37
N PRO A 393 -9.43 -41.32 42.35
CA PRO A 393 -10.81 -41.78 42.31
C PRO A 393 -11.20 -42.32 40.92
N SER A 394 -12.30 -43.08 40.88
CA SER A 394 -12.91 -43.60 39.65
C SER A 394 -13.75 -42.53 38.96
N VAL A 395 -13.65 -42.38 37.62
CA VAL A 395 -14.25 -41.25 36.87
C VAL A 395 -15.31 -41.69 35.84
N GLY A 396 -15.61 -42.99 35.74
CA GLY A 396 -16.61 -43.53 34.80
C GLY A 396 -16.06 -43.77 33.39
N THR A 397 -16.71 -44.65 32.62
CA THR A 397 -16.07 -45.44 31.55
C THR A 397 -15.82 -44.72 30.21
N GLY A 398 -14.64 -44.99 29.62
CA GLY A 398 -14.42 -45.13 28.18
C GLY A 398 -13.77 -43.98 27.39
N THR A 399 -13.72 -42.75 27.91
CA THR A 399 -13.17 -41.60 27.18
C THR A 399 -12.12 -40.85 27.99
N LYS A 400 -11.15 -40.24 27.28
CA LYS A 400 -10.11 -39.43 27.92
C LYS A 400 -10.76 -38.25 28.65
N ARG A 401 -10.50 -38.09 29.95
CA ARG A 401 -11.02 -37.00 30.78
C ARG A 401 -9.90 -36.29 31.52
N ASN A 402 -9.98 -34.98 31.64
CA ASN A 402 -8.99 -34.19 32.36
C ASN A 402 -9.63 -33.68 33.65
N VAL A 403 -9.16 -34.18 34.79
CA VAL A 403 -9.72 -33.83 36.11
C VAL A 403 -8.78 -32.87 36.80
N THR A 404 -9.30 -31.73 37.24
CA THR A 404 -8.50 -30.74 37.98
C THR A 404 -8.44 -31.11 39.45
N VAL A 405 -7.23 -31.14 39.99
CA VAL A 405 -6.93 -31.44 41.40
C VAL A 405 -6.66 -30.13 42.14
N ARG A 406 -7.30 -29.96 43.29
CA ARG A 406 -7.10 -28.84 44.22
C ARG A 406 -6.66 -29.35 45.59
N LEU A 407 -5.83 -28.56 46.27
CA LEU A 407 -5.42 -28.81 47.65
C LEU A 407 -6.16 -27.83 48.55
N LYS A 408 -6.76 -28.33 49.63
CA LYS A 408 -7.43 -27.51 50.63
C LYS A 408 -6.51 -27.36 51.84
N VAL A 409 -6.20 -26.12 52.18
CA VAL A 409 -5.32 -25.73 53.28
C VAL A 409 -6.11 -24.76 54.15
N ALA A 410 -6.56 -25.23 55.31
CA ALA A 410 -7.54 -24.55 56.15
C ALA A 410 -8.81 -24.16 55.38
N ASN A 411 -9.09 -22.85 55.25
CA ASN A 411 -10.27 -22.31 54.56
C ASN A 411 -10.00 -21.89 53.09
N GLU A 412 -8.78 -22.09 52.58
CA GLU A 412 -8.39 -21.71 51.23
C GLU A 412 -8.21 -22.94 50.34
N THR A 413 -8.55 -22.81 49.06
CA THR A 413 -8.37 -23.85 48.04
C THR A 413 -7.36 -23.41 47.01
N ILE A 414 -6.31 -24.22 46.81
CA ILE A 414 -5.18 -23.93 45.94
C ILE A 414 -5.23 -24.88 44.74
N ALA A 415 -5.09 -24.33 43.53
CA ALA A 415 -4.99 -25.13 42.31
C ALA A 415 -3.65 -25.87 42.26
N CYS A 416 -3.69 -27.20 42.07
CA CYS A 416 -2.50 -28.05 42.06
C CYS A 416 -2.07 -28.39 40.62
N ALA A 417 -2.81 -29.28 39.96
CA ALA A 417 -2.51 -29.76 38.62
C ALA A 417 -3.75 -30.40 37.99
N THR A 418 -3.68 -30.68 36.68
CA THR A 418 -4.70 -31.45 35.96
C THR A 418 -4.21 -32.88 35.75
N LEU A 419 -4.99 -33.86 36.22
CA LEU A 419 -4.75 -35.28 36.05
C LEU A 419 -5.54 -35.82 34.85
N THR A 420 -4.85 -36.45 33.91
CA THR A 420 -5.48 -36.98 32.70
C THR A 420 -5.88 -38.45 32.90
N TYR A 421 -7.17 -38.73 32.90
CA TYR A 421 -7.70 -40.09 32.89
C TYR A 421 -7.76 -40.62 31.46
N HIS A 422 -7.05 -41.72 31.20
CA HIS A 422 -7.11 -42.47 29.96
C HIS A 422 -8.02 -43.70 30.13
N PRO A 423 -8.52 -44.29 29.03
CA PRO A 423 -9.19 -45.60 29.08
C PRO A 423 -8.30 -46.64 29.78
N ASP A 424 -8.93 -47.58 30.47
CA ASP A 424 -8.24 -48.65 31.18
C ASP A 424 -7.40 -49.51 30.23
N PRO A 425 -6.25 -50.06 30.66
CA PRO A 425 -5.37 -50.84 29.80
C PRO A 425 -6.05 -52.14 29.34
N GLU A 426 -5.95 -52.44 28.04
CA GLU A 426 -6.51 -53.65 27.41
C GLU A 426 -5.41 -54.70 27.18
N PHE A 427 -5.50 -55.83 27.89
CA PHE A 427 -4.64 -57.00 27.70
C PHE A 427 -5.29 -57.97 26.72
N ILE A 428 -4.54 -58.35 25.67
CA ILE A 428 -5.10 -59.02 24.49
C ILE A 428 -5.05 -60.54 24.65
N ARG A 429 -3.87 -61.07 24.96
CA ARG A 429 -3.61 -62.52 25.09
C ARG A 429 -2.30 -62.74 25.86
N PHE A 430 -2.09 -63.97 26.32
CA PHE A 430 -0.82 -64.39 26.88
C PHE A 430 -0.28 -65.61 26.12
N THR A 431 1.04 -65.78 26.17
CA THR A 431 1.74 -66.97 25.68
C THR A 431 2.70 -67.45 26.76
N THR A 432 2.87 -68.77 26.85
CA THR A 432 3.83 -69.38 27.78
C THR A 432 4.93 -70.08 26.99
N SER A 433 6.18 -69.92 27.45
CA SER A 433 7.34 -70.56 26.87
C SER A 433 8.26 -71.08 27.98
N PRO A 434 8.76 -72.33 27.90
CA PRO A 434 9.72 -72.83 28.87
C PRO A 434 11.07 -72.13 28.69
N SER A 435 11.65 -71.66 29.81
CA SER A 435 12.91 -70.90 29.87
C SER A 435 13.82 -71.58 30.92
N GLY A 436 14.52 -72.64 30.53
CA GLY A 436 15.27 -73.49 31.47
C GLY A 436 14.34 -74.28 32.40
N ASP A 437 14.59 -74.24 33.72
CA ASP A 437 13.71 -74.81 34.75
C ASP A 437 12.50 -73.90 35.09
N ASP A 438 12.46 -72.70 34.50
CA ASP A 438 11.47 -71.65 34.77
C ASP A 438 10.44 -71.54 33.63
N LEU A 439 9.26 -71.01 33.95
CA LEU A 439 8.21 -70.72 32.96
C LEU A 439 8.18 -69.23 32.65
N ARG A 440 8.46 -68.85 31.41
CA ARG A 440 8.34 -67.46 30.93
C ARG A 440 6.95 -67.23 30.36
N ILE A 441 6.26 -66.22 30.87
CA ILE A 441 4.94 -65.78 30.44
C ILE A 441 5.08 -64.42 29.77
N THR A 442 4.64 -64.33 28.52
CA THR A 442 4.60 -63.09 27.74
C THR A 442 3.16 -62.67 27.54
N VAL A 443 2.79 -61.52 28.11
CA VAL A 443 1.45 -60.91 27.97
C VAL A 443 1.52 -59.81 26.92
N GLU A 444 0.64 -59.89 25.93
CA GLU A 444 0.46 -58.86 24.90
C GLU A 444 -0.60 -57.84 25.34
N LYS A 445 -0.23 -56.56 25.33
CA LYS A 445 -1.06 -55.43 25.76
C LYS A 445 -1.17 -54.41 24.62
N LYS A 446 -2.35 -53.85 24.42
CA LYS A 446 -2.53 -52.77 23.43
C LYS A 446 -1.73 -51.53 23.83
N VAL A 447 -1.10 -50.87 22.87
CA VAL A 447 -0.34 -49.63 23.13
C VAL A 447 -1.29 -48.58 23.70
N ASP A 448 -0.92 -48.04 24.84
CA ASP A 448 -1.64 -46.95 25.51
C ASP A 448 -0.68 -45.82 25.88
N LYS A 449 -1.20 -44.80 26.57
CA LYS A 449 -0.44 -43.65 27.04
C LYS A 449 -0.29 -43.64 28.57
N LEU A 450 -0.43 -44.79 29.23
CA LEU A 450 -0.49 -44.88 30.71
C LEU A 450 0.89 -45.00 31.37
N ASN A 451 1.95 -45.28 30.59
CA ASN A 451 3.35 -45.43 31.01
C ASN A 451 3.48 -46.21 32.32
N ILE A 452 3.03 -47.46 32.29
CA ILE A 452 2.90 -48.32 33.46
C ILE A 452 4.29 -48.80 33.89
N SER A 453 4.63 -48.55 35.16
CA SER A 453 5.92 -48.94 35.74
C SER A 453 5.90 -50.36 36.30
N ARG A 454 7.07 -50.99 36.42
CA ARG A 454 7.21 -52.37 36.94
C ARG A 454 6.67 -52.53 38.37
N GLU A 455 6.70 -51.46 39.16
CA GLU A 455 6.26 -51.42 40.56
C GLU A 455 4.73 -51.36 40.71
N GLU A 456 4.00 -51.01 39.66
CA GLU A 456 2.53 -50.93 39.65
C GLU A 456 1.84 -52.22 39.19
N LEU A 457 2.62 -53.18 38.69
CA LEU A 457 2.17 -54.42 38.07
C LEU A 457 2.48 -55.62 38.97
N ASN A 458 1.46 -56.38 39.32
CA ASN A 458 1.64 -57.72 39.87
C ASN A 458 0.92 -58.73 38.97
N ILE A 459 1.65 -59.72 38.47
CA ILE A 459 1.10 -60.74 37.57
C ILE A 459 1.08 -62.08 38.30
N TYR A 460 -0.04 -62.77 38.24
CA TYR A 460 -0.23 -64.11 38.79
C TYR A 460 -0.73 -65.04 37.69
N ALA A 461 -0.10 -66.19 37.56
CA ALA A 461 -0.55 -67.24 36.66
C ALA A 461 -1.42 -68.25 37.43
N LEU A 462 -2.59 -68.58 36.90
CA LEU A 462 -3.46 -69.60 37.48
C LEU A 462 -3.13 -70.97 36.90
N GLU A 463 -2.82 -71.91 37.79
CA GLU A 463 -2.73 -73.34 37.49
C GLU A 463 -3.77 -74.08 38.36
N GLY A 464 -4.93 -74.39 37.79
CA GLY A 464 -6.10 -74.83 38.56
C GLY A 464 -6.59 -73.74 39.51
N ASP A 465 -6.76 -74.07 40.80
CA ASP A 465 -7.15 -73.10 41.85
C ASP A 465 -5.95 -72.42 42.53
N VAL A 466 -4.72 -72.71 42.10
CA VAL A 466 -3.50 -72.19 42.75
C VAL A 466 -2.93 -71.02 41.95
N GLU A 467 -2.70 -69.88 42.63
CA GLU A 467 -2.11 -68.68 42.03
C GLU A 467 -0.59 -68.66 42.24
N HIS A 468 0.17 -68.60 41.14
CA HIS A 468 1.62 -68.46 41.14
C HIS A 468 2.03 -67.04 40.82
N LYS A 469 2.71 -66.35 41.75
CA LYS A 469 3.23 -65.01 41.51
C LYS A 469 4.36 -65.05 40.48
N CYS A 470 4.22 -64.27 39.42
CA CYS A 470 5.20 -64.13 38.36
C CYS A 470 6.16 -62.97 38.67
N GLN A 471 7.46 -63.21 38.57
CA GLN A 471 8.48 -62.20 38.78
C GLN A 471 8.74 -61.47 37.46
N LEU A 472 8.48 -60.15 37.44
CA LEU A 472 8.53 -59.35 36.22
C LEU A 472 9.97 -59.19 35.71
N ASP A 473 10.22 -59.53 34.44
CA ASP A 473 11.55 -59.50 33.83
C ASP A 473 11.74 -58.19 33.04
N LYS A 474 10.90 -57.94 32.04
CA LYS A 474 10.95 -56.73 31.21
C LYS A 474 9.59 -56.32 30.64
N ILE A 475 9.45 -55.03 30.37
CA ILE A 475 8.34 -54.45 29.60
C ILE A 475 8.98 -53.88 28.33
N GLU A 476 8.69 -54.46 27.18
CA GLU A 476 9.25 -54.02 25.90
C GLU A 476 8.18 -53.23 25.11
N PRO A 477 8.34 -51.90 24.97
CA PRO A 477 7.48 -51.10 24.11
C PRO A 477 7.86 -51.37 22.65
N SER A 478 6.94 -51.95 21.88
CA SER A 478 7.21 -52.25 20.47
C SER A 478 6.89 -51.05 19.57
N HIS A 479 7.93 -50.43 19.02
CA HIS A 479 7.80 -49.27 18.13
C HIS A 479 7.23 -49.60 16.72
N SER A 480 7.01 -50.88 16.39
CA SER A 480 6.62 -51.31 15.03
C SER A 480 5.41 -52.24 14.93
N SER A 481 4.89 -52.82 16.03
CA SER A 481 3.77 -53.78 15.96
C SER A 481 2.46 -53.34 16.63
N GLY A 482 2.41 -52.16 17.27
CA GLY A 482 1.18 -51.61 17.85
C GLY A 482 0.67 -52.33 19.11
N VAL A 483 1.49 -53.21 19.70
CA VAL A 483 1.21 -53.99 20.92
C VAL A 483 2.49 -53.99 21.78
N ASP A 484 2.37 -53.67 23.07
CA ASP A 484 3.43 -53.78 24.07
C ASP A 484 3.50 -55.21 24.62
N SER A 485 4.70 -55.74 24.87
CA SER A 485 4.91 -57.06 25.47
C SER A 485 5.44 -56.94 26.90
N ILE A 486 4.80 -57.65 27.82
CA ILE A 486 5.21 -57.75 29.23
C ILE A 486 5.67 -59.18 29.49
N ASP A 487 6.95 -59.35 29.80
CA ASP A 487 7.56 -60.63 30.10
C ASP A 487 7.77 -60.79 31.61
N CYS A 488 7.36 -61.94 32.15
CA CYS A 488 7.61 -62.33 33.52
C CYS A 488 7.97 -63.82 33.62
N GLU A 489 8.65 -64.22 34.69
CA GLU A 489 9.10 -65.60 34.90
C GLU A 489 8.58 -66.17 36.23
N ILE A 490 8.27 -67.48 36.22
CA ILE A 490 7.94 -68.26 37.42
C ILE A 490 9.01 -69.33 37.60
N HIS A 491 9.75 -69.25 38.70
CA HIS A 491 10.86 -70.15 38.94
C HIS A 491 10.42 -71.60 39.24
N ASN A 492 11.19 -72.60 38.76
CA ASN A 492 11.00 -74.04 38.99
C ASN A 492 9.64 -74.64 38.54
N LYS A 493 9.06 -74.12 37.46
CA LYS A 493 7.71 -74.46 36.99
C LYS A 493 7.59 -74.57 35.46
N ALA A 494 8.67 -74.91 34.73
CA ALA A 494 8.72 -74.92 33.25
C ALA A 494 7.59 -75.69 32.51
N ASN A 495 6.97 -76.69 33.15
CA ASN A 495 5.88 -77.49 32.56
C ASN A 495 4.48 -77.18 33.11
N ALA A 496 4.32 -76.10 33.89
CA ALA A 496 3.03 -75.73 34.47
C ALA A 496 2.04 -75.33 33.38
N LYS A 497 0.80 -75.84 33.49
CA LYS A 497 -0.26 -75.55 32.51
C LYS A 497 -1.10 -74.39 33.00
N ILE A 498 -0.81 -73.20 32.48
CA ILE A 498 -1.49 -71.96 32.87
C ILE A 498 -2.83 -71.82 32.12
N GLU A 499 -3.93 -71.73 32.86
CA GLU A 499 -5.29 -71.61 32.30
C GLU A 499 -5.67 -70.15 32.01
N SER A 500 -5.29 -69.25 32.93
CA SER A 500 -5.46 -67.81 32.76
C SER A 500 -4.38 -67.05 33.51
N VAL A 501 -4.17 -65.79 33.10
CA VAL A 501 -3.25 -64.88 33.77
C VAL A 501 -4.05 -63.74 34.40
N LYS A 502 -3.92 -63.57 35.71
CA LYS A 502 -4.49 -62.46 36.49
C LYS A 502 -3.44 -61.35 36.62
N ILE A 503 -3.84 -60.13 36.28
CA ILE A 503 -2.98 -58.95 36.29
C ILE A 503 -3.60 -57.93 37.25
N TYR A 504 -2.85 -57.56 38.27
CA TYR A 504 -3.24 -56.54 39.24
C TYR A 504 -2.51 -55.24 38.93
N LEU A 505 -3.28 -54.17 38.82
CA LEU A 505 -2.81 -52.84 38.46
C LEU A 505 -3.39 -51.82 39.44
N GLY A 506 -2.61 -51.43 40.45
CA GLY A 506 -3.14 -50.75 41.63
C GLY A 506 -4.23 -51.59 42.30
N ASN A 507 -5.46 -51.05 42.38
CA ASN A 507 -6.62 -51.74 42.95
C ASN A 507 -7.48 -52.52 41.91
N ASN A 508 -7.12 -52.51 40.63
CA ASN A 508 -7.90 -53.18 39.58
C ASN A 508 -7.31 -54.55 39.22
N GLN A 509 -8.19 -55.47 38.83
CA GLN A 509 -7.85 -56.83 38.45
C GLN A 509 -8.35 -57.13 37.03
N PHE A 510 -7.48 -57.68 36.18
CA PHE A 510 -7.78 -58.12 34.83
C PHE A 510 -7.44 -59.61 34.67
N GLU A 511 -8.24 -60.37 33.93
CA GLU A 511 -8.00 -61.80 33.67
C GLU A 511 -7.99 -62.06 32.15
N VAL A 512 -6.93 -62.71 31.64
CA VAL A 512 -6.74 -62.99 30.20
C VAL A 512 -6.82 -64.50 29.94
N LYS A 513 -7.62 -64.90 28.94
CA LYS A 513 -7.88 -66.32 28.54
C LYS A 513 -7.51 -66.55 27.05
N GLU A 514 -7.23 -67.79 26.67
CA GLU A 514 -6.77 -68.18 25.32
C GLU A 514 -7.90 -68.11 24.24
N PRO A 515 -7.67 -67.63 22.99
CA PRO A 515 -8.74 -67.42 21.98
C PRO A 515 -9.06 -68.62 21.06
N GLN A 516 -10.35 -68.85 20.74
CA GLN A 516 -10.86 -69.84 19.74
C GLN A 516 -11.05 -69.25 18.31
N LYS A 517 -10.89 -70.09 17.27
CA LYS A 517 -10.71 -69.71 15.84
C LYS A 517 -12.00 -69.44 15.04
N THR A 518 -12.11 -68.26 14.42
CA THR A 518 -13.11 -67.93 13.35
C THR A 518 -12.44 -67.10 12.23
N LEU A 519 -11.68 -67.74 11.32
CA LEU A 519 -10.71 -67.05 10.44
C LEU A 519 -11.21 -66.76 9.00
N TYR A 520 -12.21 -67.47 8.47
CA TYR A 520 -12.40 -67.49 7.00
C TYR A 520 -13.23 -66.35 6.41
N LEU A 521 -14.13 -65.70 7.17
CA LEU A 521 -14.98 -64.61 6.65
C LEU A 521 -14.26 -63.25 6.66
N ILE A 522 -13.27 -63.08 7.54
CA ILE A 522 -12.55 -61.82 7.76
C ILE A 522 -11.50 -61.59 6.65
N VAL A 523 -10.83 -62.64 6.17
CA VAL A 523 -9.77 -62.53 5.15
C VAL A 523 -10.31 -61.99 3.81
N LEU A 524 -11.54 -62.33 3.44
CA LEU A 524 -12.13 -61.93 2.16
C LEU A 524 -12.55 -60.45 2.16
N VAL A 525 -13.03 -59.94 3.31
CA VAL A 525 -13.32 -58.51 3.52
C VAL A 525 -12.04 -57.69 3.63
N ILE A 526 -11.01 -58.21 4.30
CA ILE A 526 -9.69 -57.55 4.39
C ILE A 526 -9.04 -57.41 3.01
N CYS A 527 -9.12 -58.42 2.13
CA CYS A 527 -8.53 -58.31 0.80
C CYS A 527 -9.19 -57.22 -0.07
N ILE A 528 -10.51 -57.07 0.00
CA ILE A 528 -11.23 -56.00 -0.72
C ILE A 528 -10.89 -54.63 -0.12
N ILE A 529 -10.83 -54.54 1.21
CA ILE A 529 -10.46 -53.31 1.92
C ILE A 529 -9.00 -52.90 1.61
N VAL A 530 -8.07 -53.86 1.56
CA VAL A 530 -6.66 -53.60 1.22
C VAL A 530 -6.51 -53.14 -0.22
N LEU A 531 -7.27 -53.70 -1.17
CA LEU A 531 -7.25 -53.22 -2.57
C LEU A 531 -7.82 -51.81 -2.72
N ILE A 532 -8.87 -51.47 -1.96
CA ILE A 532 -9.43 -50.10 -1.93
C ILE A 532 -8.43 -49.13 -1.28
N PHE A 533 -7.83 -49.48 -0.14
CA PHE A 533 -6.82 -48.63 0.51
C PHE A 533 -5.53 -48.52 -0.28
N ALA A 534 -5.13 -49.55 -1.04
CA ALA A 534 -4.00 -49.47 -1.95
C ALA A 534 -4.32 -48.57 -3.15
N GLY A 535 -5.53 -48.64 -3.70
CA GLY A 535 -5.99 -47.73 -4.76
C GLY A 535 -6.07 -46.27 -4.29
N VAL A 536 -6.66 -46.03 -3.11
CA VAL A 536 -6.72 -44.70 -2.47
C VAL A 536 -5.33 -44.22 -2.06
N GLY A 537 -4.47 -45.12 -1.58
CA GLY A 537 -3.07 -44.82 -1.23
C GLY A 537 -2.23 -44.47 -2.44
N CYS A 538 -2.34 -45.21 -3.55
CA CYS A 538 -1.67 -44.90 -4.81
C CYS A 538 -2.20 -43.60 -5.42
N THR A 539 -3.52 -43.37 -5.44
CA THR A 539 -4.07 -42.10 -5.93
C THR A 539 -3.70 -40.93 -5.04
N ALA A 540 -3.72 -41.07 -3.71
CA ALA A 540 -3.27 -40.05 -2.76
C ALA A 540 -1.75 -39.84 -2.82
N TRP A 541 -0.95 -40.88 -3.09
CA TRP A 541 0.51 -40.78 -3.25
C TRP A 541 0.88 -40.12 -4.58
N ILE A 542 0.18 -40.46 -5.67
CA ILE A 542 0.31 -39.75 -6.96
C ILE A 542 -0.13 -38.30 -6.78
N TYR A 543 -1.26 -38.03 -6.11
CA TYR A 543 -1.74 -36.68 -5.84
C TYR A 543 -0.79 -35.89 -4.94
N ARG A 544 -0.28 -36.49 -3.85
CA ARG A 544 0.70 -35.87 -2.95
C ARG A 544 2.07 -35.68 -3.61
N SER A 545 2.53 -36.61 -4.43
CA SER A 545 3.78 -36.44 -5.17
C SER A 545 3.63 -35.40 -6.28
N LYS A 546 2.47 -35.33 -6.94
CA LYS A 546 2.14 -34.28 -7.92
C LYS A 546 2.01 -32.92 -7.24
N GLN A 547 1.41 -32.83 -6.04
CA GLN A 547 1.38 -31.63 -5.21
C GLN A 547 2.77 -31.22 -4.72
N ARG A 548 3.62 -32.17 -4.30
CA ARG A 548 5.03 -31.89 -3.92
C ARG A 548 5.82 -31.36 -5.11
N LYS A 549 5.77 -32.04 -6.26
CA LYS A 549 6.41 -31.57 -7.51
C LYS A 549 5.89 -30.21 -7.96
N LEU A 550 4.59 -29.93 -7.79
CA LEU A 550 4.01 -28.63 -8.10
C LEU A 550 4.48 -27.55 -7.11
N SER A 551 4.58 -27.87 -5.82
CA SER A 551 5.09 -26.98 -4.78
C SER A 551 6.59 -26.70 -4.93
N GLU A 552 7.39 -27.69 -5.33
CA GLU A 552 8.82 -27.54 -5.64
C GLU A 552 9.00 -26.63 -6.86
N ARG A 553 8.27 -26.87 -7.95
CA ARG A 553 8.27 -25.98 -9.12
C ARG A 553 7.79 -24.57 -8.78
N MET A 554 6.79 -24.44 -7.92
CA MET A 554 6.29 -23.14 -7.46
C MET A 554 7.32 -22.41 -6.60
N ASN A 555 8.03 -23.12 -5.70
CA ASN A 555 9.11 -22.54 -4.90
C ASN A 555 10.29 -22.12 -5.77
N GLU A 556 10.72 -22.95 -6.72
CA GLU A 556 11.79 -22.62 -7.67
C GLU A 556 11.41 -21.39 -8.52
N TYR A 557 10.16 -21.31 -8.98
CA TYR A 557 9.63 -20.13 -9.66
C TYR A 557 9.63 -18.88 -8.77
N VAL A 558 9.25 -18.99 -7.49
CA VAL A 558 9.27 -17.88 -6.52
C VAL A 558 10.71 -17.44 -6.19
N GLU A 559 11.66 -18.37 -6.08
CA GLU A 559 13.07 -18.06 -5.86
C GLU A 559 13.70 -17.36 -7.07
N LEU A 560 13.41 -17.83 -8.29
CA LEU A 560 13.78 -17.14 -9.53
C LEU A 560 13.20 -15.73 -9.59
N LEU A 561 11.91 -15.58 -9.27
CA LEU A 561 11.25 -14.27 -9.25
C LEU A 561 11.85 -13.34 -8.18
N GLU A 562 12.17 -13.84 -6.99
CA GLU A 562 12.84 -13.03 -5.95
C GLU A 562 14.25 -12.61 -6.40
N CYS A 563 15.00 -13.53 -7.03
CA CYS A 563 16.34 -13.24 -7.55
C CYS A 563 16.28 -12.15 -8.65
N ASP A 564 15.33 -12.28 -9.59
CA ASP A 564 15.09 -11.30 -10.65
C ASP A 564 14.73 -9.93 -10.05
N ILE A 565 13.77 -9.86 -9.11
CA ILE A 565 13.38 -8.60 -8.46
C ILE A 565 14.56 -7.98 -7.70
N ARG A 566 15.34 -8.78 -6.97
CA ARG A 566 16.52 -8.29 -6.23
C ARG A 566 17.58 -7.76 -7.19
N LYS A 567 17.79 -8.42 -8.33
CA LYS A 567 18.69 -7.99 -9.39
C LYS A 567 18.20 -6.68 -10.01
N GLU A 568 16.92 -6.56 -10.32
CA GLU A 568 16.31 -5.33 -10.88
C GLU A 568 16.43 -4.14 -9.91
N ILE A 569 16.11 -4.33 -8.63
CA ILE A 569 16.25 -3.28 -7.61
C ILE A 569 17.72 -2.87 -7.45
N ARG A 570 18.63 -3.85 -7.38
CA ARG A 570 20.07 -3.58 -7.27
C ARG A 570 20.59 -2.84 -8.50
N GLN A 571 20.19 -3.27 -9.70
CA GLN A 571 20.59 -2.63 -10.95
C GLN A 571 20.04 -1.20 -11.04
N GLY A 572 18.76 -0.98 -10.72
CA GLY A 572 18.17 0.36 -10.68
C GLY A 572 18.90 1.30 -9.71
N PHE A 573 19.34 0.79 -8.56
CA PHE A 573 20.14 1.56 -7.61
C PHE A 573 21.57 1.85 -8.12
N VAL A 574 22.22 0.86 -8.74
CA VAL A 574 23.56 1.04 -9.35
C VAL A 574 23.48 2.05 -10.48
N ASP A 575 22.51 1.93 -11.38
CA ASP A 575 22.28 2.86 -12.49
C ASP A 575 22.13 4.29 -11.94
N MET A 576 21.29 4.49 -10.93
CA MET A 576 21.09 5.80 -10.29
C MET A 576 22.37 6.40 -9.69
N GLN A 577 23.26 5.59 -9.11
CA GLN A 577 24.51 6.08 -8.51
C GLN A 577 25.64 6.29 -9.53
N THR A 578 25.61 5.56 -10.65
CA THR A 578 26.69 5.54 -11.64
C THR A 578 26.37 6.31 -12.92
N GLN A 579 25.11 6.72 -13.13
CA GLN A 579 24.72 7.54 -14.27
C GLN A 579 25.33 8.94 -14.17
N LYS A 580 26.43 9.13 -14.89
CA LYS A 580 26.88 10.44 -15.36
C LYS A 580 26.64 10.49 -16.86
N MET A 581 26.03 11.57 -17.32
CA MET A 581 25.84 11.82 -18.74
C MET A 581 26.90 12.79 -19.23
N ASP A 582 27.98 12.24 -19.75
CA ASP A 582 29.02 12.99 -20.45
C ASP A 582 28.55 13.23 -21.89
N LEU A 583 27.61 14.16 -22.08
CA LEU A 583 27.52 14.80 -23.39
C LEU A 583 28.74 15.71 -23.49
N THR A 584 29.58 15.45 -24.48
CA THR A 584 30.56 16.43 -24.93
C THR A 584 29.79 17.70 -25.30
N GLU A 585 30.09 18.82 -24.65
CA GLU A 585 29.43 20.13 -24.87
C GLU A 585 29.53 20.66 -26.32
N ASN A 586 30.25 19.95 -27.20
CA ASN A 586 30.41 20.23 -28.61
C ASN A 586 29.26 19.65 -29.46
N VAL A 587 28.08 20.25 -29.36
CA VAL A 587 26.88 19.82 -30.13
C VAL A 587 26.87 20.39 -31.57
N GLY A 588 27.98 20.97 -32.04
CA GLY A 588 28.06 21.57 -33.37
C GLY A 588 27.18 22.81 -33.51
N VAL A 589 26.64 23.05 -34.71
CA VAL A 589 25.73 24.18 -34.99
C VAL A 589 24.31 23.80 -34.56
N ILE A 590 23.72 24.59 -33.66
CA ILE A 590 22.33 24.39 -33.22
C ILE A 590 21.39 24.71 -34.39
N PRO A 591 20.45 23.81 -34.74
CA PRO A 591 19.56 23.98 -35.90
C PRO A 591 18.39 24.90 -35.56
N PHE A 592 18.65 26.18 -35.30
CA PHE A 592 17.60 27.18 -35.10
C PHE A 592 16.76 27.35 -36.37
N LEU A 593 15.45 27.47 -36.21
CA LEU A 593 14.56 27.92 -37.27
C LEU A 593 14.77 29.41 -37.53
N ASP A 594 14.55 29.83 -38.78
CA ASP A 594 14.49 31.25 -39.11
C ASP A 594 13.34 31.93 -38.36
N TYR A 595 13.47 33.23 -38.13
CA TYR A 595 12.48 34.02 -37.39
C TYR A 595 11.06 33.86 -37.96
N LYS A 596 10.91 33.91 -39.29
CA LYS A 596 9.61 33.75 -39.96
C LYS A 596 8.93 32.42 -39.65
N HIS A 597 9.71 31.33 -39.53
CA HIS A 597 9.20 30.00 -39.20
C HIS A 597 8.90 29.88 -37.71
N PHE A 598 9.75 30.43 -36.85
CA PHE A 598 9.51 30.51 -35.40
C PHE A 598 8.23 31.28 -35.08
N ALA A 599 8.10 32.51 -35.59
CA ALA A 599 6.97 33.39 -35.35
C ALA A 599 5.66 32.77 -35.88
N SER A 600 5.69 32.26 -37.11
CA SER A 600 4.51 31.63 -37.71
C SER A 600 4.06 30.39 -36.92
N ARG A 601 4.97 29.51 -36.45
CA ARG A 601 4.61 28.33 -35.64
C ARG A 601 4.00 28.70 -34.28
N ILE A 602 4.32 29.88 -33.74
CA ILE A 602 3.71 30.39 -32.51
C ILE A 602 2.36 31.06 -32.78
N PHE A 603 2.26 31.84 -33.85
CA PHE A 603 1.05 32.56 -34.23
C PHE A 603 -0.05 31.58 -34.65
N PHE A 604 0.30 30.61 -35.50
CA PHE A 604 -0.57 29.59 -36.06
C PHE A 604 0.03 28.20 -35.84
N PRO A 605 -0.19 27.58 -34.67
CA PRO A 605 0.35 26.24 -34.39
C PRO A 605 -0.23 25.14 -35.29
N ASP A 606 -1.36 25.39 -35.98
CA ASP A 606 -1.94 24.47 -36.96
C ASP A 606 -1.25 24.62 -38.33
N GLN A 607 -0.55 23.57 -38.77
CA GLN A 607 0.28 23.59 -39.99
C GLN A 607 -0.46 23.96 -41.29
N VAL A 608 -1.78 23.73 -41.36
CA VAL A 608 -2.60 23.97 -42.55
C VAL A 608 -2.70 25.46 -42.92
N THR A 609 -2.56 26.34 -41.93
CA THR A 609 -2.77 27.80 -42.08
C THR A 609 -1.46 28.54 -42.41
N MET A 610 -0.31 27.86 -42.34
CA MET A 610 1.03 28.47 -42.33
C MET A 610 1.53 28.95 -43.70
N SER A 611 1.21 28.22 -44.78
CA SER A 611 1.81 28.45 -46.09
C SER A 611 1.29 29.68 -46.83
N GLY A 612 0.16 30.26 -46.40
CA GLY A 612 -0.45 31.43 -47.06
C GLY A 612 0.11 32.79 -46.65
N PHE A 613 0.85 32.88 -45.53
CA PHE A 613 1.26 34.17 -44.93
C PHE A 613 2.77 34.45 -44.99
N LEU A 614 3.56 33.47 -45.44
CA LEU A 614 5.01 33.62 -45.65
C LEU A 614 5.28 34.16 -47.06
N LYS A 615 6.24 35.08 -47.17
CA LYS A 615 6.79 35.49 -48.48
C LYS A 615 7.91 34.51 -48.86
N ASP A 616 7.65 33.58 -49.78
CA ASP A 616 8.70 32.71 -50.32
C ASP A 616 9.50 33.42 -51.42
N LEU A 617 10.83 33.26 -51.38
CA LEU A 617 11.80 33.89 -52.29
C LEU A 617 11.58 33.53 -53.77
N ASP A 618 10.92 32.41 -54.07
CA ASP A 618 10.68 31.94 -55.45
C ASP A 618 9.42 32.56 -56.09
N GLN A 619 8.61 33.33 -55.35
CA GLN A 619 7.50 34.14 -55.87
C GLN A 619 7.83 35.63 -55.94
N ALA A 620 9.12 35.99 -56.07
CA ALA A 620 9.56 37.36 -56.40
C ALA A 620 9.20 37.80 -57.84
N SER A 621 8.16 37.24 -58.43
CA SER A 621 7.71 37.47 -59.80
C SER A 621 6.19 37.64 -59.85
N GLU A 622 5.69 38.67 -59.19
CA GLU A 622 4.67 39.58 -59.70
C GLU A 622 4.46 40.70 -58.67
N ASN A 623 4.38 41.94 -59.14
CA ASN A 623 4.26 43.14 -58.33
C ASN A 623 3.02 43.07 -57.41
N ALA A 624 3.17 42.65 -56.15
CA ALA A 624 2.15 42.82 -55.12
C ALA A 624 2.16 44.29 -54.63
N GLN A 625 1.78 45.21 -55.52
CA GLN A 625 1.36 46.53 -55.11
C GLN A 625 0.11 46.34 -54.22
N MET A 626 0.14 46.89 -53.01
CA MET A 626 -0.93 46.73 -52.03
C MET A 626 -2.24 47.18 -52.67
N ASP A 627 -3.23 46.30 -52.70
CA ASP A 627 -4.53 46.59 -53.28
C ASP A 627 -5.13 47.82 -52.58
N ARG A 628 -5.79 48.71 -53.34
CA ARG A 628 -6.34 49.99 -52.84
C ARG A 628 -7.30 49.76 -51.66
N SER A 629 -8.01 48.63 -51.70
CA SER A 629 -8.87 48.13 -50.62
C SER A 629 -8.08 47.82 -49.35
N CYS A 630 -6.95 47.12 -49.46
CA CYS A 630 -6.08 46.78 -48.34
C CYS A 630 -5.36 47.99 -47.76
N GLU A 631 -4.92 48.95 -48.59
CA GLU A 631 -4.32 50.21 -48.12
C GLU A 631 -5.31 51.02 -47.26
N ALA A 632 -6.55 51.16 -47.74
CA ALA A 632 -7.61 51.86 -47.00
C ALA A 632 -7.93 51.15 -45.67
N PHE A 633 -7.94 49.82 -45.66
CA PHE A 633 -8.18 49.06 -44.44
C PHE A 633 -7.00 49.08 -43.46
N SER A 634 -5.76 49.06 -43.95
CA SER A 634 -4.56 49.23 -43.12
C SER A 634 -4.57 50.59 -42.42
N ALA A 635 -4.91 51.66 -43.14
CA ALA A 635 -5.07 52.99 -42.55
C ALA A 635 -6.16 53.03 -41.47
N LEU A 636 -7.24 52.24 -41.63
CA LEU A 636 -8.30 52.12 -40.63
C LEU A 636 -7.84 51.33 -39.40
N ILE A 637 -7.11 50.23 -39.56
CA ILE A 637 -6.51 49.46 -38.45
C ILE A 637 -5.50 50.30 -37.66
N ARG A 638 -4.77 51.20 -38.33
CA ARG A 638 -3.86 52.18 -37.69
C ARG A 638 -4.58 53.33 -36.97
N ASN A 639 -5.92 53.33 -36.94
CA ASN A 639 -6.69 54.21 -36.06
C ASN A 639 -6.99 53.52 -34.72
N ARG A 640 -6.41 54.05 -33.64
CA ARG A 640 -6.53 53.48 -32.29
C ARG A 640 -7.98 53.28 -31.84
N LEU A 641 -8.85 54.27 -32.04
CA LEU A 641 -10.25 54.20 -31.62
C LEU A 641 -11.03 53.13 -32.39
N PHE A 642 -10.78 53.01 -33.69
CA PHE A 642 -11.35 51.95 -34.51
C PHE A 642 -10.90 50.58 -34.01
N LEU A 643 -9.59 50.34 -33.90
CA LEU A 643 -9.06 49.01 -33.59
C LEU A 643 -9.50 48.52 -32.20
N THR A 644 -9.51 49.39 -31.19
CA THR A 644 -10.02 49.01 -29.86
C THR A 644 -11.52 48.71 -29.89
N SER A 645 -12.30 49.48 -30.65
CA SER A 645 -13.74 49.25 -30.77
C SER A 645 -14.05 47.96 -31.55
N PHE A 646 -13.25 47.68 -32.59
CA PHE A 646 -13.32 46.45 -33.38
C PHE A 646 -13.07 45.21 -32.50
N VAL A 647 -11.97 45.20 -31.73
CA VAL A 647 -11.64 44.09 -30.83
C VAL A 647 -12.74 43.86 -29.80
N HIS A 648 -13.21 44.91 -29.11
CA HIS A 648 -14.28 44.76 -28.12
C HIS A 648 -15.61 44.29 -28.73
N ALA A 649 -15.97 44.78 -29.93
CA ALA A 649 -17.19 44.36 -30.62
C ALA A 649 -17.14 42.87 -30.99
N LEU A 650 -15.98 42.34 -31.40
CA LEU A 650 -15.80 40.92 -31.69
C LEU A 650 -15.88 40.06 -30.42
N GLU A 651 -15.24 40.49 -29.32
CA GLU A 651 -15.24 39.73 -28.06
C GLU A 651 -16.63 39.64 -27.40
N GLU A 652 -17.50 40.62 -27.64
CA GLU A 652 -18.87 40.65 -27.13
C GLU A 652 -19.82 39.70 -27.89
N GLN A 653 -19.41 39.15 -29.04
CA GLN A 653 -20.22 38.21 -29.81
C GLN A 653 -20.27 36.83 -29.14
N LYS A 654 -21.49 36.31 -28.91
CA LYS A 654 -21.69 35.00 -28.27
C LYS A 654 -21.11 33.81 -29.04
N HIS A 655 -21.05 33.91 -30.37
CA HIS A 655 -20.58 32.84 -31.25
C HIS A 655 -19.07 32.90 -31.54
N PHE A 656 -18.35 33.88 -30.96
CA PHE A 656 -16.92 34.07 -31.22
C PHE A 656 -16.08 33.17 -30.31
N SER A 657 -15.48 32.14 -30.90
CA SER A 657 -14.79 31.08 -30.15
C SER A 657 -13.40 31.51 -29.65
N ILE A 658 -12.79 30.71 -28.77
CA ILE A 658 -11.40 30.95 -28.31
C ILE A 658 -10.42 30.82 -29.48
N ASN A 659 -10.68 29.92 -30.44
CA ASN A 659 -9.86 29.77 -31.63
C ASN A 659 -9.95 31.01 -32.52
N ASP A 660 -11.15 31.57 -32.73
CA ASP A 660 -11.32 32.82 -33.49
C ASP A 660 -10.58 33.99 -32.83
N LYS A 661 -10.65 34.09 -31.50
CA LYS A 661 -9.89 35.09 -30.73
C LYS A 661 -8.39 34.95 -30.96
N CYS A 662 -7.88 33.72 -30.93
CA CYS A 662 -6.46 33.48 -31.15
C CYS A 662 -6.03 33.75 -32.59
N HIS A 663 -6.90 33.42 -33.55
CA HIS A 663 -6.66 33.65 -34.96
C HIS A 663 -6.63 35.15 -35.28
N VAL A 664 -7.64 35.91 -34.85
CA VAL A 664 -7.68 37.38 -35.02
C VAL A 664 -6.49 38.07 -34.34
N ALA A 665 -6.12 37.66 -33.12
CA ALA A 665 -4.95 38.21 -32.44
C ALA A 665 -3.65 38.00 -33.25
N SER A 666 -3.51 36.83 -33.88
CA SER A 666 -2.34 36.46 -34.67
C SER A 666 -2.31 37.17 -36.02
N LEU A 667 -3.46 37.31 -36.68
CA LEU A 667 -3.59 38.14 -37.89
C LEU A 667 -3.30 39.62 -37.61
N LEU A 668 -3.81 40.17 -36.50
CA LEU A 668 -3.52 41.54 -36.08
C LEU A 668 -2.03 41.74 -35.79
N THR A 669 -1.38 40.74 -35.19
CA THR A 669 0.07 40.77 -34.97
C THR A 669 0.82 40.81 -36.30
N LEU A 670 0.42 40.01 -37.30
CA LEU A 670 1.03 40.01 -38.63
C LEU A 670 0.80 41.33 -39.37
N ALA A 671 -0.43 41.85 -39.35
CA ALA A 671 -0.79 43.08 -40.06
C ALA A 671 -0.13 44.35 -39.47
N LEU A 672 0.29 44.28 -38.21
CA LEU A 672 0.97 45.37 -37.49
C LEU A 672 2.42 45.01 -37.15
N HIS A 673 2.99 44.00 -37.81
CA HIS A 673 4.36 43.54 -37.53
C HIS A 673 5.41 44.61 -37.90
N SER A 674 5.15 45.38 -38.95
CA SER A 674 5.98 46.52 -39.37
C SER A 674 5.85 47.77 -38.48
N ASP A 675 4.91 47.79 -37.52
CA ASP A 675 4.69 48.91 -36.59
C ASP A 675 4.45 48.39 -35.17
N LEU A 676 5.48 47.74 -34.60
CA LEU A 676 5.45 47.25 -33.23
C LEU A 676 5.24 48.34 -32.16
N PRO A 677 5.70 49.60 -32.33
CA PRO A 677 5.34 50.68 -31.43
C PRO A 677 3.82 50.89 -31.33
N TYR A 678 3.12 50.98 -32.46
CA TYR A 678 1.66 51.11 -32.46
C TYR A 678 0.95 49.87 -31.89
N LEU A 679 1.40 48.66 -32.27
CA LEU A 679 0.87 47.41 -31.73
C LEU A 679 0.97 47.36 -30.20
N THR A 680 2.10 47.82 -29.65
CA THR A 680 2.34 47.85 -28.19
C THR A 680 1.39 48.84 -27.50
N GLU A 681 1.20 50.04 -28.06
CA GLU A 681 0.26 51.03 -27.52
C GLU A 681 -1.19 50.50 -27.49
N VAL A 682 -1.63 49.83 -28.56
CA VAL A 682 -2.97 49.22 -28.63
C VAL A 682 -3.09 48.07 -27.64
N MET A 683 -2.09 47.20 -27.56
CA MET A 683 -2.05 46.09 -26.60
C MET A 683 -2.21 46.60 -25.16
N GLU A 684 -1.49 47.65 -24.77
CA GLU A 684 -1.61 48.23 -23.44
C GLU A 684 -3.01 48.75 -23.14
N VAL A 685 -3.67 49.40 -24.11
CA VAL A 685 -5.04 49.90 -23.94
C VAL A 685 -6.01 48.75 -23.72
N LEU A 686 -5.90 47.70 -24.53
CA LEU A 686 -6.71 46.50 -24.38
C LEU A 686 -6.43 45.76 -23.06
N LEU A 687 -5.16 45.71 -22.64
CA LEU A 687 -4.77 45.11 -21.35
C LEU A 687 -5.32 45.90 -20.17
N ARG A 688 -5.28 47.24 -20.20
CA ARG A 688 -5.89 48.08 -19.15
C ARG A 688 -7.39 47.83 -19.07
N ALA A 689 -8.09 47.78 -20.21
CA ALA A 689 -9.52 47.45 -20.25
C ALA A 689 -9.81 46.06 -19.69
N LEU A 690 -8.97 45.07 -19.98
CA LEU A 690 -9.06 43.73 -19.39
C LEU A 690 -8.83 43.79 -17.86
N MET A 691 -7.83 44.53 -17.40
CA MET A 691 -7.54 44.69 -15.97
C MET A 691 -8.71 45.34 -15.21
N ASP A 692 -9.39 46.33 -15.81
CA ASP A 692 -10.59 46.96 -15.24
C ASP A 692 -11.72 45.96 -14.99
N GLN A 693 -11.89 44.98 -15.88
CA GLN A 693 -12.91 43.92 -15.73
C GLN A 693 -12.60 42.97 -14.55
N TYR A 694 -11.32 42.62 -14.34
CA TYR A 694 -10.91 41.66 -13.29
C TYR A 694 -10.63 42.30 -11.93
N SER A 695 -10.25 43.58 -11.88
CA SER A 695 -9.83 44.25 -10.63
C SER A 695 -10.92 44.32 -9.56
N ASN A 696 -12.20 44.26 -9.96
CA ASN A 696 -13.34 44.40 -9.04
C ASN A 696 -13.85 43.05 -8.49
N THR A 697 -13.38 41.91 -9.00
CA THR A 697 -13.89 40.57 -8.62
C THR A 697 -12.79 39.68 -8.06
N GLN A 698 -11.81 39.30 -8.88
CA GLN A 698 -10.70 38.40 -8.50
C GLN A 698 -9.43 38.74 -9.29
N PRO A 699 -8.61 39.70 -8.82
CA PRO A 699 -7.42 40.15 -9.56
C PRO A 699 -6.38 39.03 -9.76
N LYS A 700 -6.30 38.05 -8.84
CA LYS A 700 -5.40 36.89 -8.95
C LYS A 700 -5.75 35.92 -10.10
N LEU A 701 -6.92 36.04 -10.73
CA LEU A 701 -7.30 35.20 -11.88
C LEU A 701 -6.96 35.81 -13.25
N MET A 702 -6.49 37.05 -13.28
CA MET A 702 -6.16 37.73 -14.53
C MET A 702 -5.04 37.00 -15.27
N LEU A 703 -5.16 36.91 -16.59
CA LEU A 703 -4.20 36.26 -17.49
C LEU A 703 -3.96 34.76 -17.22
N ARG A 704 -4.78 34.09 -16.40
CA ARG A 704 -4.60 32.67 -16.07
C ARG A 704 -4.89 31.72 -17.24
N SER A 705 -5.76 32.10 -18.17
CA SER A 705 -6.19 31.28 -19.30
C SER A 705 -6.61 32.18 -20.46
N THR A 706 -6.15 31.90 -21.69
CA THR A 706 -6.49 32.70 -22.88
C THR A 706 -7.99 32.72 -23.14
N LYS A 707 -8.64 33.84 -22.83
CA LYS A 707 -10.08 34.07 -22.97
C LYS A 707 -10.39 35.32 -23.81
N SER A 708 -9.38 36.13 -24.10
CA SER A 708 -9.44 37.39 -24.87
C SER A 708 -8.40 37.41 -26.00
N ILE A 709 -8.63 38.26 -27.00
CA ILE A 709 -7.73 38.55 -28.11
C ILE A 709 -6.42 39.11 -27.55
N VAL A 710 -6.50 40.04 -26.59
CA VAL A 710 -5.31 40.70 -26.03
C VAL A 710 -4.37 39.73 -25.31
N GLU A 711 -4.90 38.67 -24.70
CA GLU A 711 -4.10 37.63 -24.05
C GLU A 711 -3.26 36.81 -25.03
N LYS A 712 -3.77 36.54 -26.24
CA LYS A 712 -2.99 35.90 -27.31
C LYS A 712 -2.06 36.91 -27.97
N LEU A 713 -2.48 38.16 -28.15
CA LEU A 713 -1.66 39.24 -28.67
C LEU A 713 -0.42 39.46 -27.78
N LEU A 714 -0.59 39.42 -26.46
CA LEU A 714 0.51 39.44 -25.50
C LEU A 714 1.48 38.26 -25.68
N THR A 715 0.99 37.04 -25.88
CA THR A 715 1.85 35.88 -26.17
C THR A 715 2.65 36.10 -27.45
N ASN A 716 2.02 36.62 -28.49
CA ASN A 716 2.67 36.90 -29.77
C ASN A 716 3.73 38.01 -29.63
N TRP A 717 3.38 39.10 -28.95
CA TRP A 717 4.30 40.22 -28.65
C TRP A 717 5.52 39.78 -27.83
N MET A 718 5.32 38.95 -26.80
CA MET A 718 6.42 38.35 -26.03
C MET A 718 7.32 37.50 -26.92
N SER A 719 6.74 36.78 -27.88
CA SER A 719 7.52 35.93 -28.78
C SER A 719 8.37 36.72 -29.76
N ILE A 720 7.85 37.85 -30.26
CA ILE A 720 8.60 38.79 -31.09
C ILE A 720 9.78 39.35 -30.29
N CYS A 721 9.50 39.98 -29.14
CA CYS A 721 10.50 40.74 -28.40
C CYS A 721 11.55 39.88 -27.67
N LEU A 722 11.25 38.59 -27.41
CA LEU A 722 12.15 37.68 -26.70
C LEU A 722 12.88 36.71 -27.63
N TYR A 723 12.64 36.77 -28.95
CA TYR A 723 13.32 35.87 -29.89
C TYR A 723 14.84 36.04 -29.87
N GLY A 724 15.34 37.28 -29.82
CA GLY A 724 16.78 37.56 -29.68
C GLY A 724 17.38 36.93 -28.42
N PHE A 725 16.73 37.14 -27.27
CA PHE A 725 17.15 36.55 -25.99
C PHE A 725 17.09 35.02 -25.99
N LEU A 726 16.04 34.46 -26.60
CA LEU A 726 15.89 33.02 -26.78
C LEU A 726 17.05 32.46 -27.59
N ARG A 727 17.42 33.09 -28.71
CA ARG A 727 18.51 32.60 -29.57
C ARG A 727 19.88 32.74 -28.92
N GLU A 728 20.12 33.83 -28.18
CA GLU A 728 21.43 34.14 -27.60
C GLU A 728 21.72 33.41 -26.27
N SER A 729 20.72 33.26 -25.41
CA SER A 729 20.95 32.81 -24.01
C SER A 729 20.26 31.49 -23.66
N VAL A 730 19.04 31.25 -24.15
CA VAL A 730 18.21 30.12 -23.69
C VAL A 730 18.21 28.94 -24.68
N GLY A 731 18.42 29.21 -25.97
CA GLY A 731 18.31 28.24 -27.04
C GLY A 731 19.33 27.11 -26.94
N GLN A 732 20.58 27.42 -26.60
CA GLN A 732 21.60 26.40 -26.39
C GLN A 732 21.26 25.48 -25.19
N PRO A 733 21.01 25.98 -23.96
CA PRO A 733 20.56 25.14 -22.85
C PRO A 733 19.32 24.29 -23.18
N LEU A 734 18.35 24.85 -23.91
CA LEU A 734 17.13 24.15 -24.30
C LEU A 734 17.44 23.00 -25.28
N PHE A 735 18.25 23.25 -26.31
CA PHE A 735 18.64 22.23 -27.27
C PHE A 735 19.46 21.11 -26.62
N LEU A 736 20.36 21.47 -25.70
CA LEU A 736 21.15 20.50 -24.94
C LEU A 736 20.25 19.63 -24.05
N LEU A 737 19.25 20.21 -23.38
CA LEU A 737 18.28 19.45 -22.59
C LEU A 737 17.48 18.46 -23.45
N VAL A 738 16.99 18.90 -24.61
CA VAL A 738 16.21 18.05 -25.51
C VAL A 738 17.07 16.92 -26.08
N SER A 739 18.31 17.23 -26.46
CA SER A 739 19.29 16.24 -26.94
C SER A 739 19.65 15.23 -25.84
N ALA A 740 19.86 15.71 -24.61
CA ALA A 740 20.07 14.91 -23.42
C ALA A 740 18.91 13.96 -23.12
N LEU A 741 17.67 14.45 -23.19
CA LEU A 741 16.48 13.63 -23.01
C LEU A 741 16.37 12.54 -24.08
N ASN A 742 16.50 12.90 -25.36
CA ASN A 742 16.45 11.94 -26.46
C ASN A 742 17.54 10.88 -26.32
N GLN A 743 18.78 11.28 -26.03
CA GLN A 743 19.87 10.33 -25.82
C GLN A 743 19.60 9.40 -24.62
N GLN A 744 19.09 9.94 -23.50
CA GLN A 744 18.79 9.18 -22.31
C GLN A 744 17.65 8.17 -22.54
N ILE A 745 16.62 8.57 -23.29
CA ILE A 745 15.53 7.68 -23.72
C ILE A 745 16.10 6.55 -24.60
N SER A 746 16.91 6.89 -25.61
CA SER A 746 17.47 5.91 -26.57
C SER A 746 18.46 4.91 -25.96
N ARG A 747 18.96 5.14 -24.73
CA ARG A 747 19.79 4.19 -23.98
C ARG A 747 19.02 2.98 -23.44
N GLY A 748 17.69 3.08 -23.35
CA GLY A 748 16.83 2.01 -22.87
C GLY A 748 15.85 1.53 -23.93
N PRO A 749 15.20 0.38 -23.69
CA PRO A 749 14.16 -0.12 -24.59
C PRO A 749 13.00 0.86 -24.72
N VAL A 750 12.51 1.01 -25.95
CA VAL A 750 11.30 1.78 -26.30
C VAL A 750 10.37 0.86 -27.06
N ASP A 751 9.13 0.74 -26.60
CA ASP A 751 8.11 -0.05 -27.29
C ASP A 751 7.65 0.70 -28.55
N SER A 752 7.66 0.05 -29.71
CA SER A 752 7.45 0.73 -31.01
C SER A 752 5.98 0.97 -31.32
N VAL A 753 5.06 0.47 -30.49
CA VAL A 753 3.61 0.53 -30.70
C VAL A 753 2.95 1.50 -29.72
N THR A 754 3.31 1.40 -28.45
CA THR A 754 2.82 2.26 -27.36
C THR A 754 3.73 3.44 -27.06
N GLU A 755 4.94 3.46 -27.63
CA GLU A 755 5.98 4.47 -27.39
C GLU A 755 6.43 4.59 -25.93
N LYS A 756 6.09 3.61 -25.08
CA LYS A 756 6.56 3.56 -23.69
C LYS A 756 8.04 3.23 -23.66
N ALA A 757 8.78 3.89 -22.78
CA ALA A 757 10.22 3.73 -22.66
C ALA A 757 10.65 3.39 -21.22
N LEU A 758 11.76 2.67 -21.09
CA LEU A 758 12.33 2.34 -19.78
C LEU A 758 12.86 3.58 -19.05
N TYR A 759 13.52 4.49 -19.78
CA TYR A 759 13.99 5.77 -19.28
C TYR A 759 13.03 6.87 -19.73
N THR A 760 12.32 7.46 -18.79
CA THR A 760 11.36 8.54 -19.01
C THR A 760 11.24 9.37 -17.73
N LEU A 761 10.65 10.55 -17.82
CA LEU A 761 10.29 11.37 -16.66
C LEU A 761 8.82 11.23 -16.26
N ASN A 762 8.01 10.55 -17.07
CA ASN A 762 6.57 10.40 -16.83
C ASN A 762 6.20 8.93 -16.56
N GLU A 763 5.49 8.70 -15.45
CA GLU A 763 5.05 7.38 -15.01
C GLU A 763 4.09 6.69 -16.00
N ASP A 764 3.24 7.46 -16.70
CA ASP A 764 2.28 6.89 -17.67
C ASP A 764 2.98 6.31 -18.90
N TRP A 765 4.17 6.83 -19.21
CA TRP A 765 5.00 6.47 -20.35
C TRP A 765 6.11 5.48 -19.98
N LEU A 766 6.11 5.00 -18.73
CA LEU A 766 7.12 4.08 -18.22
C LEU A 766 6.88 2.66 -18.77
N LEU A 767 7.92 2.07 -19.35
CA LEU A 767 7.90 0.67 -19.77
C LEU A 767 8.24 -0.24 -18.58
N TRP A 768 7.25 -0.56 -17.75
CA TRP A 768 7.42 -1.46 -16.59
C TRP A 768 7.42 -2.96 -16.95
N GLN A 769 7.24 -3.28 -18.24
CA GLN A 769 7.30 -4.65 -18.74
C GLN A 769 8.61 -4.98 -19.46
N ALA A 770 9.63 -4.12 -19.35
CA ALA A 770 10.90 -4.30 -20.06
C ALA A 770 11.41 -5.74 -19.95
N GLN A 771 11.75 -6.32 -21.10
CA GLN A 771 12.45 -7.60 -21.17
C GLN A 771 13.93 -7.37 -20.90
N ASP A 772 14.68 -8.42 -20.57
CA ASP A 772 16.15 -8.34 -20.57
C ASP A 772 16.61 -7.81 -21.94
N PHE A 773 17.60 -6.92 -21.95
CA PHE A 773 18.15 -6.29 -23.15
C PHE A 773 19.66 -6.13 -23.03
N SER A 774 20.34 -6.07 -24.17
CA SER A 774 21.78 -5.86 -24.27
C SER A 774 22.09 -4.77 -25.28
N ALA A 775 23.09 -3.93 -24.98
CA ALA A 775 23.56 -2.91 -25.89
C ALA A 775 24.52 -3.55 -26.91
N LEU A 776 24.32 -3.24 -28.18
CA LEU A 776 25.12 -3.70 -29.30
C LEU A 776 25.76 -2.50 -30.00
N LYS A 777 27.02 -2.65 -30.43
CA LYS A 777 27.73 -1.70 -31.29
C LYS A 777 27.77 -2.25 -32.71
N LEU A 778 27.09 -1.60 -33.63
CA LEU A 778 27.07 -1.97 -35.04
C LEU A 778 28.12 -1.19 -35.82
N ASN A 779 28.82 -1.87 -36.73
CA ASN A 779 29.72 -1.27 -37.70
C ASN A 779 28.95 -1.03 -39.01
N VAL A 780 28.52 0.20 -39.23
CA VAL A 780 27.61 0.54 -40.32
C VAL A 780 28.36 1.11 -41.52
N SER A 781 28.18 0.49 -42.68
CA SER A 781 28.67 1.00 -43.98
C SER A 781 27.50 1.51 -44.82
N PHE A 782 27.70 2.63 -45.51
CA PHE A 782 26.69 3.24 -46.39
C PHE A 782 27.08 3.00 -47.85
N ASP A 783 26.14 2.53 -48.68
CA ASP A 783 26.38 2.41 -50.12
C ASP A 783 26.58 3.80 -50.74
N VAL A 784 27.71 3.95 -51.44
CA VAL A 784 28.36 5.19 -51.84
C VAL A 784 27.50 6.05 -52.78
N VAL A 785 27.26 7.32 -52.41
CA VAL A 785 27.22 8.47 -53.35
C VAL A 785 27.82 9.76 -52.75
N SER A 786 27.80 10.00 -51.44
CA SER A 786 28.11 11.35 -50.88
C SER A 786 29.37 11.48 -50.00
N VAL A 787 30.08 10.39 -49.66
CA VAL A 787 31.33 10.46 -48.87
C VAL A 787 32.37 9.57 -49.53
N GLY A 788 33.50 10.17 -49.95
CA GLY A 788 34.49 9.58 -50.84
C GLY A 788 34.95 8.15 -50.50
N GLU A 789 35.35 7.43 -51.55
CA GLU A 789 35.89 6.06 -51.50
C GLU A 789 36.94 5.93 -50.36
N GLY A 790 36.61 5.13 -49.34
CA GLY A 790 37.47 4.89 -48.17
C GLY A 790 36.86 5.25 -46.81
N SER A 791 35.56 5.50 -46.71
CA SER A 791 34.93 5.84 -45.42
C SER A 791 34.99 4.67 -44.42
N SER A 792 35.61 4.91 -43.26
CA SER A 792 35.58 3.99 -42.13
C SER A 792 34.13 3.70 -41.71
N PRO A 793 33.77 2.46 -41.35
CA PRO A 793 32.43 2.15 -40.88
C PRO A 793 32.04 3.04 -39.68
N LEU A 794 30.78 3.48 -39.66
CA LEU A 794 30.21 4.26 -38.56
C LEU A 794 29.84 3.32 -37.42
N GLU A 795 30.46 3.49 -36.26
CA GLU A 795 30.06 2.78 -35.04
C GLU A 795 28.74 3.39 -34.50
N VAL A 796 27.69 2.57 -34.40
CA VAL A 796 26.37 2.99 -33.89
C VAL A 796 25.94 2.09 -32.74
N SER A 797 25.58 2.69 -31.61
CA SER A 797 25.04 1.98 -30.46
C SER A 797 23.53 1.76 -30.60
N VAL A 798 23.10 0.50 -30.56
CA VAL A 798 21.70 0.06 -30.61
C VAL A 798 21.43 -0.95 -29.48
N LEU A 799 20.19 -1.39 -29.33
CA LEU A 799 19.78 -2.44 -28.39
C LEU A 799 19.35 -3.68 -29.19
N ASP A 800 19.62 -4.86 -28.64
CA ASP A 800 19.17 -6.12 -29.24
C ASP A 800 17.63 -6.22 -29.36
N CYS A 801 16.90 -5.53 -28.48
CA CYS A 801 15.45 -5.40 -28.51
C CYS A 801 14.95 -4.22 -29.35
N ASP A 802 15.78 -3.49 -30.09
CA ASP A 802 15.30 -2.48 -31.03
C ASP A 802 14.63 -3.16 -32.24
N THR A 803 13.52 -2.59 -32.73
CA THR A 803 12.94 -2.99 -34.03
C THR A 803 13.87 -2.59 -35.18
N VAL A 804 13.66 -3.19 -36.36
CA VAL A 804 14.39 -2.82 -37.58
C VAL A 804 14.26 -1.31 -37.87
N GLU A 805 13.08 -0.73 -37.69
CA GLU A 805 12.85 0.70 -37.89
C GLU A 805 13.58 1.56 -36.86
N GLN A 806 13.51 1.20 -35.57
CA GLN A 806 14.27 1.89 -34.51
C GLN A 806 15.78 1.84 -34.75
N ALA A 807 16.30 0.73 -35.29
CA ALA A 807 17.69 0.62 -35.69
C ALA A 807 18.02 1.57 -36.86
N LYS A 808 17.13 1.69 -37.87
CA LYS A 808 17.27 2.67 -38.96
C LYS A 808 17.31 4.10 -38.40
N GLU A 809 16.39 4.47 -37.50
CA GLU A 809 16.35 5.79 -36.85
C GLU A 809 17.67 6.11 -36.13
N LYS A 810 18.21 5.17 -35.33
CA LYS A 810 19.48 5.34 -34.61
C LYS A 810 20.68 5.48 -35.55
N ILE A 811 20.71 4.72 -36.64
CA ILE A 811 21.79 4.81 -37.66
C ILE A 811 21.77 6.17 -38.36
N LEU A 812 20.60 6.64 -38.78
CA LEU A 812 20.46 7.93 -39.46
C LEU A 812 20.71 9.10 -38.51
N GLY A 813 20.28 8.98 -37.25
CA GLY A 813 20.60 9.94 -36.20
C GLY A 813 22.11 10.04 -35.93
N ALA A 814 22.81 8.90 -35.86
CA ALA A 814 24.27 8.87 -35.72
C ALA A 814 24.99 9.45 -36.95
N PHE A 815 24.47 9.22 -38.16
CA PHE A 815 24.98 9.83 -39.38
C PHE A 815 24.85 11.35 -39.34
N LYS A 816 23.64 11.86 -39.05
CA LYS A 816 23.38 13.31 -38.94
C LYS A 816 24.27 13.97 -37.89
N SER A 817 24.46 13.32 -36.74
CA SER A 817 25.32 13.80 -35.65
C SER A 817 26.80 13.88 -36.07
N LYS A 818 27.31 12.87 -36.78
CA LYS A 818 28.73 12.84 -37.20
C LYS A 818 29.04 13.76 -38.37
N PHE A 819 28.16 13.82 -39.37
CA PHE A 819 28.41 14.52 -40.63
C PHE A 819 27.75 15.90 -40.71
N GLY A 820 26.79 16.22 -39.83
CA GLY A 820 26.14 17.53 -39.75
C GLY A 820 24.99 17.74 -40.75
N PHE A 821 24.66 16.75 -41.58
CA PHE A 821 23.55 16.78 -42.54
C PHE A 821 22.82 15.43 -42.58
N PRO A 822 21.51 15.39 -42.92
CA PRO A 822 20.78 14.13 -43.05
C PRO A 822 21.28 13.30 -44.23
N TYR A 823 21.22 11.98 -44.11
CA TYR A 823 21.48 11.09 -45.24
C TYR A 823 20.43 11.31 -46.34
N SER A 824 20.80 11.11 -47.62
CA SER A 824 20.00 11.53 -48.78
C SER A 824 18.70 10.76 -48.99
N GLY A 825 18.47 9.64 -48.29
CA GLY A 825 17.21 8.89 -48.33
C GLY A 825 16.27 9.29 -47.18
N GLN A 826 14.96 9.31 -47.44
CA GLN A 826 13.96 9.35 -46.37
C GLN A 826 13.86 7.98 -45.70
N LEU A 827 13.40 7.93 -44.45
CA LEU A 827 13.34 6.70 -43.65
C LEU A 827 12.63 5.51 -44.35
N PRO A 828 11.50 5.71 -45.08
CA PRO A 828 10.85 4.63 -45.83
C PRO A 828 11.64 4.11 -47.03
N ASP A 829 12.58 4.90 -47.56
CA ASP A 829 13.39 4.59 -48.75
C ASP A 829 14.70 3.87 -48.43
N ILE A 830 14.95 3.62 -47.15
CA ILE A 830 16.19 3.05 -46.63
C ILE A 830 15.92 1.67 -46.06
N ASP A 831 16.74 0.71 -46.44
CA ASP A 831 16.78 -0.62 -45.86
C ASP A 831 18.15 -0.93 -45.25
N ILE A 832 18.18 -1.90 -44.33
CA ILE A 832 19.40 -2.33 -43.67
C ILE A 832 19.61 -3.83 -43.88
N ALA A 833 20.84 -4.22 -44.20
CA ALA A 833 21.23 -5.61 -44.41
C ALA A 833 22.36 -6.01 -43.47
N TYR A 834 22.24 -7.17 -42.84
CA TYR A 834 23.25 -7.75 -41.96
C TYR A 834 24.17 -8.71 -42.74
N GLU A 835 25.48 -8.53 -42.62
CA GLU A 835 26.46 -9.41 -43.26
C GLU A 835 26.80 -10.62 -42.37
N LYS A 836 26.35 -11.82 -42.78
CA LYS A 836 26.60 -13.09 -42.07
C LYS A 836 27.39 -14.04 -42.97
N GLY A 837 28.66 -14.26 -42.67
CA GLY A 837 29.50 -15.26 -43.36
C GLY A 837 29.69 -15.02 -44.87
N GLY A 838 29.71 -13.76 -45.31
CA GLY A 838 29.83 -13.38 -46.72
C GLY A 838 28.51 -13.28 -47.49
N GLN A 839 27.38 -13.50 -46.83
CA GLN A 839 26.03 -13.34 -47.39
C GLN A 839 25.31 -12.17 -46.70
N SER A 840 24.71 -11.28 -47.48
CA SER A 840 23.93 -10.14 -46.97
C SER A 840 22.47 -10.56 -46.76
N VAL A 841 21.99 -10.51 -45.52
CA VAL A 841 20.59 -10.80 -45.14
C VAL A 841 19.85 -9.48 -44.96
N LEU A 842 18.80 -9.25 -45.75
CA LEU A 842 17.95 -8.07 -45.63
C LEU A 842 17.11 -8.17 -44.34
N LEU A 843 17.12 -7.11 -43.51
CA LEU A 843 16.30 -7.05 -42.31
C LEU A 843 14.99 -6.35 -42.62
N GLN A 844 13.88 -7.06 -42.39
CA GLN A 844 12.51 -6.59 -42.58
C GLN A 844 11.81 -6.39 -41.24
N GLU A 845 10.85 -5.46 -41.17
CA GLU A 845 10.08 -5.18 -39.96
C GLU A 845 9.21 -6.38 -39.54
N VAL A 846 8.66 -7.08 -40.53
CA VAL A 846 7.96 -8.37 -40.39
C VAL A 846 8.30 -9.23 -41.59
N ASP A 847 8.61 -10.51 -41.37
CA ASP A 847 8.90 -11.49 -42.41
C ASP A 847 8.17 -12.81 -42.14
N GLN A 848 8.45 -13.85 -42.94
CA GLN A 848 7.81 -15.16 -42.77
C GLN A 848 8.18 -15.86 -41.45
N SER A 849 9.21 -15.39 -40.75
CA SER A 849 9.69 -15.97 -39.50
C SER A 849 9.19 -15.24 -38.24
N SER A 850 8.45 -14.13 -38.41
CA SER A 850 7.91 -13.35 -37.29
C SER A 850 6.95 -14.15 -36.40
N GLU A 851 7.06 -13.96 -35.08
CA GLU A 851 6.19 -14.62 -34.11
C GLU A 851 4.77 -14.04 -34.16
N VAL A 852 3.74 -14.90 -34.14
CA VAL A 852 2.33 -14.49 -34.14
C VAL A 852 1.67 -14.97 -32.86
N MET A 853 1.09 -14.05 -32.09
CA MET A 853 0.33 -14.33 -30.87
C MET A 853 -1.14 -14.00 -31.08
N GLY A 854 -1.99 -15.03 -31.15
CA GLY A 854 -3.42 -14.85 -31.41
C GLY A 854 -3.66 -14.20 -32.77
N SER A 855 -4.11 -12.94 -32.77
CA SER A 855 -4.34 -12.13 -33.97
C SER A 855 -3.30 -11.03 -34.20
N VAL A 856 -2.24 -10.97 -33.39
CA VAL A 856 -1.25 -9.89 -33.39
C VAL A 856 0.14 -10.45 -33.73
N THR A 857 0.89 -9.75 -34.60
CA THR A 857 2.22 -10.17 -35.06
C THR A 857 3.32 -9.39 -34.34
N MET A 858 4.37 -10.06 -33.88
CA MET A 858 5.52 -9.44 -33.25
C MET A 858 6.40 -8.76 -34.28
N LEU A 859 6.82 -7.52 -34.03
CA LEU A 859 7.81 -6.84 -34.87
C LEU A 859 9.19 -7.50 -34.71
N ASN A 860 9.90 -7.67 -35.82
CA ASN A 860 11.23 -8.25 -35.82
C ASN A 860 12.24 -7.29 -35.16
N THR A 861 13.00 -7.83 -34.21
CA THR A 861 14.06 -7.11 -33.48
C THR A 861 15.44 -7.54 -33.95
N LEU A 862 16.51 -6.84 -33.55
CA LEU A 862 17.88 -7.29 -33.86
C LEU A 862 18.20 -8.65 -33.21
N ARG A 863 17.59 -8.95 -32.06
CA ARG A 863 17.63 -10.26 -31.39
C ARG A 863 16.96 -11.35 -32.22
N HIS A 864 15.85 -11.06 -32.91
CA HIS A 864 15.18 -12.00 -33.81
C HIS A 864 16.14 -12.55 -34.87
N TYR A 865 16.94 -11.65 -35.47
CA TYR A 865 17.97 -12.00 -36.45
C TYR A 865 19.31 -12.48 -35.83
N GLN A 866 19.40 -12.55 -34.50
CA GLN A 866 20.59 -12.98 -33.74
C GLN A 866 21.85 -12.19 -34.11
N ILE A 867 21.72 -10.86 -34.20
CA ILE A 867 22.82 -9.97 -34.55
C ILE A 867 23.76 -9.82 -33.33
N PRO A 868 25.06 -10.16 -33.45
CA PRO A 868 26.02 -10.04 -32.35
C PRO A 868 26.59 -8.61 -32.21
N ASP A 869 27.22 -8.34 -31.07
CA ASP A 869 28.01 -7.12 -30.86
C ASP A 869 29.17 -7.03 -31.87
N GLY A 870 29.41 -5.85 -32.46
CA GLY A 870 30.41 -5.62 -33.50
C GLY A 870 29.98 -6.02 -34.93
N ALA A 871 28.72 -6.43 -35.13
CA ALA A 871 28.20 -6.84 -36.43
C ALA A 871 28.33 -5.77 -37.52
N SER A 872 28.62 -6.21 -38.75
CA SER A 872 28.67 -5.33 -39.93
C SER A 872 27.29 -5.22 -40.59
N VAL A 873 26.80 -4.00 -40.73
CA VAL A 873 25.48 -3.69 -41.29
C VAL A 873 25.62 -2.71 -42.46
N LYS A 874 24.96 -3.00 -43.56
CA LYS A 874 24.92 -2.16 -44.77
C LYS A 874 23.61 -1.40 -44.86
N VAL A 875 23.72 -0.10 -45.12
CA VAL A 875 22.57 0.78 -45.43
C VAL A 875 22.40 0.83 -46.94
N ILE A 876 21.23 0.39 -47.40
CA ILE A 876 20.88 0.24 -48.81
C ILE A 876 19.74 1.21 -49.12
N THR A 877 19.82 1.93 -50.25
CA THR A 877 18.72 2.75 -50.75
C THR A 877 17.84 1.94 -51.71
N LYS A 878 16.51 2.03 -51.56
CA LYS A 878 15.56 1.32 -52.43
C LYS A 878 15.72 1.68 -53.92
N GLN A 879 16.24 2.88 -54.22
CA GLN A 879 16.52 3.33 -55.59
C GLN A 879 17.71 2.61 -56.25
N ALA A 880 18.73 2.19 -55.49
CA ALA A 880 19.89 1.50 -56.04
C ALA A 880 19.65 -0.02 -56.26
N HIS A 881 18.72 -0.62 -55.51
CA HIS A 881 18.45 -2.06 -55.51
C HIS A 881 16.94 -2.39 -55.50
N ALA A 882 16.20 -1.77 -56.41
CA ALA A 882 14.74 -1.83 -56.54
C ALA A 882 14.04 -3.22 -56.56
N PRO A 883 14.66 -4.37 -56.92
CA PRO A 883 13.90 -5.64 -57.00
C PRO A 883 13.72 -6.40 -55.67
N LEU A 884 14.39 -6.02 -54.58
CA LEU A 884 14.54 -6.89 -53.39
C LEU A 884 13.69 -6.50 -52.16
N SER A 885 13.09 -5.31 -52.13
CA SER A 885 12.35 -4.82 -50.95
C SER A 885 10.90 -4.48 -51.30
N THR A 886 9.97 -5.32 -50.86
CA THR A 886 8.52 -5.20 -51.12
C THR A 886 7.73 -4.65 -49.93
N GLN A 887 8.38 -4.38 -48.79
CA GLN A 887 7.70 -3.94 -47.57
C GLN A 887 7.60 -2.41 -47.50
N VAL A 888 6.36 -1.91 -47.47
CA VAL A 888 6.01 -0.51 -47.13
C VAL A 888 6.10 -0.36 -45.61
N SER A 889 6.45 0.84 -45.13
CA SER A 889 6.50 1.17 -43.68
C SER A 889 5.23 0.67 -42.98
N LEU A 890 5.40 -0.16 -41.93
CA LEU A 890 4.24 -0.73 -41.24
C LEU A 890 3.54 0.32 -40.36
N LYS A 891 4.26 1.35 -39.88
CA LYS A 891 3.68 2.45 -39.10
C LYS A 891 2.60 3.25 -39.86
N ASP A 892 2.60 3.22 -41.19
CA ASP A 892 1.59 3.90 -42.01
C ASP A 892 0.24 3.15 -42.07
N ASP A 893 0.16 1.92 -41.54
CA ASP A 893 -1.09 1.16 -41.44
C ASP A 893 -2.00 1.76 -40.35
N ARG A 894 -3.23 2.14 -40.72
CA ARG A 894 -4.23 2.69 -39.77
C ARG A 894 -4.51 1.78 -38.58
N ASN A 895 -4.34 0.47 -38.73
CA ASN A 895 -4.57 -0.53 -37.69
C ASN A 895 -3.25 -1.07 -37.10
N TYR A 896 -2.13 -0.36 -37.25
CA TYR A 896 -0.81 -0.78 -36.78
C TYR A 896 -0.82 -1.23 -35.31
N SER A 897 -1.40 -0.42 -34.42
CA SER A 897 -1.46 -0.71 -32.98
C SER A 897 -2.34 -1.89 -32.57
N ILE A 898 -3.18 -2.40 -33.48
CA ILE A 898 -4.06 -3.54 -33.26
C ILE A 898 -3.46 -4.81 -33.88
N LYS A 899 -2.71 -4.66 -34.98
CA LYS A 899 -2.13 -5.77 -35.75
C LYS A 899 -0.75 -6.19 -35.26
N TYR A 900 0.01 -5.27 -34.68
CA TYR A 900 1.40 -5.50 -34.29
C TYR A 900 1.63 -5.22 -32.81
N PHE A 901 2.59 -5.94 -32.22
CA PHE A 901 3.10 -5.66 -30.88
C PHE A 901 4.64 -5.74 -30.87
N HIS A 902 5.27 -5.11 -29.88
CA HIS A 902 6.73 -5.12 -29.73
C HIS A 902 7.16 -5.72 -28.39
N LEU A 903 7.19 -4.92 -27.32
CA LEU A 903 7.70 -5.32 -26.00
C LEU A 903 6.57 -5.58 -25.00
N ILE A 904 5.39 -5.02 -25.23
CA ILE A 904 4.21 -5.19 -24.38
C ILE A 904 3.33 -6.30 -24.94
N ASP A 905 2.99 -7.27 -24.09
CA ASP A 905 2.09 -8.37 -24.45
C ASP A 905 0.62 -7.88 -24.44
N PRO A 906 -0.10 -7.98 -25.58
CA PRO A 906 -1.49 -7.54 -25.68
C PRO A 906 -2.49 -8.36 -24.83
N ASP A 907 -2.15 -9.57 -24.36
CA ASP A 907 -3.09 -10.51 -23.72
C ASP A 907 -3.16 -10.40 -22.17
N ILE A 908 -2.42 -9.48 -21.54
CA ILE A 908 -2.34 -9.37 -20.07
C ILE A 908 -3.71 -9.07 -19.42
N ASP A 909 -4.61 -8.37 -20.11
CA ASP A 909 -5.95 -8.06 -19.60
C ASP A 909 -7.03 -9.12 -19.96
N CYS A 910 -6.77 -10.06 -20.88
CA CYS A 910 -7.80 -10.92 -21.47
C CYS A 910 -7.66 -12.44 -21.20
N ALA A 911 -6.50 -12.95 -20.77
CA ALA A 911 -6.29 -14.40 -20.66
C ALA A 911 -6.50 -14.99 -19.24
N GLN A 912 -7.68 -15.57 -19.01
CA GLN A 912 -7.96 -16.47 -17.87
C GLN A 912 -7.36 -17.90 -18.04
N GLY A 913 -6.67 -18.22 -19.15
CA GLY A 913 -6.08 -19.54 -19.34
C GLY A 913 -4.94 -19.55 -20.36
N GLY A 914 -3.69 -19.53 -19.88
CA GLY A 914 -2.52 -19.71 -20.75
C GLY A 914 -1.21 -19.37 -20.05
N ASN A 915 -0.40 -20.40 -19.81
CA ASN A 915 1.01 -20.43 -19.38
C ASN A 915 1.46 -19.54 -18.18
N PRO A 916 1.71 -20.11 -16.98
CA PRO A 916 2.11 -19.35 -15.79
C PRO A 916 3.48 -18.65 -15.89
N GLU A 917 4.38 -19.08 -16.78
CA GLU A 917 5.70 -18.42 -16.95
C GLU A 917 5.60 -17.02 -17.56
N ARG A 918 4.54 -16.73 -18.34
CA ARG A 918 4.32 -15.40 -18.92
C ARG A 918 3.71 -14.40 -17.93
N LYS A 919 3.15 -14.88 -16.81
CA LYS A 919 2.67 -14.06 -15.69
C LYS A 919 3.78 -13.84 -14.66
N LYS A 920 4.96 -13.37 -15.08
CA LYS A 920 5.92 -12.78 -14.13
C LYS A 920 5.21 -11.61 -13.45
N LEU A 921 5.17 -11.60 -12.12
CA LEU A 921 4.50 -10.58 -11.32
C LEU A 921 5.30 -9.27 -11.43
N LYS A 922 5.12 -8.53 -12.53
CA LYS A 922 5.86 -7.27 -12.80
C LYS A 922 5.17 -6.12 -12.06
N LEU A 923 5.76 -5.67 -10.96
CA LEU A 923 5.29 -4.53 -10.17
C LEU A 923 5.77 -3.22 -10.81
N LYS A 924 4.85 -2.32 -11.15
CA LYS A 924 5.15 -1.00 -11.75
C LYS A 924 6.07 -0.17 -10.86
N GLU A 925 5.92 -0.31 -9.53
CA GLU A 925 6.62 0.48 -8.52
C GLU A 925 8.14 0.22 -8.49
N ILE A 926 8.61 -0.97 -8.90
CA ILE A 926 10.04 -1.29 -8.98
C ILE A 926 10.74 -0.37 -9.99
N TYR A 927 10.04 -0.06 -11.08
CA TYR A 927 10.55 0.74 -12.19
C TYR A 927 10.49 2.25 -11.93
N LEU A 928 9.86 2.72 -10.84
CA LEU A 928 9.88 4.14 -10.46
C LEU A 928 11.31 4.65 -10.20
N THR A 929 12.23 3.76 -9.82
CA THR A 929 13.66 4.08 -9.70
C THR A 929 14.26 4.55 -11.02
N LYS A 930 13.73 4.12 -12.18
CA LYS A 930 14.16 4.56 -13.51
C LYS A 930 13.72 5.99 -13.83
N LEU A 931 12.57 6.44 -13.30
CA LEU A 931 12.18 7.85 -13.39
C LEU A 931 13.18 8.73 -12.65
N LEU A 932 13.59 8.31 -11.44
CA LEU A 932 14.59 9.01 -10.66
C LEU A 932 15.97 8.99 -11.34
N SER A 933 16.38 7.84 -11.88
CA SER A 933 17.61 7.70 -12.67
C SER A 933 17.65 8.68 -13.85
N THR A 934 16.55 8.74 -14.60
CA THR A 934 16.38 9.66 -15.74
C THR A 934 16.42 11.12 -15.27
N LYS A 935 15.72 11.46 -14.18
CA LYS A 935 15.76 12.81 -13.59
C LYS A 935 17.18 13.20 -13.24
N VAL A 936 17.93 12.34 -12.52
CA VAL A 936 19.32 12.62 -12.13
C VAL A 936 20.21 12.82 -13.36
N ALA A 937 20.08 11.99 -14.39
CA ALA A 937 20.89 12.08 -15.60
C ALA A 937 20.72 13.41 -16.35
N VAL A 938 19.50 13.94 -16.42
CA VAL A 938 19.19 15.19 -17.17
C VAL A 938 19.17 16.44 -16.28
N HIS A 939 19.31 16.30 -14.97
CA HIS A 939 19.05 17.38 -14.00
C HIS A 939 19.92 18.61 -14.24
N SER A 940 21.22 18.43 -14.53
CA SER A 940 22.15 19.53 -14.76
C SER A 940 21.77 20.40 -15.97
N TYR A 941 21.17 19.80 -17.01
CA TYR A 941 20.64 20.53 -18.17
C TYR A 941 19.37 21.31 -17.81
N VAL A 942 18.51 20.73 -16.95
CA VAL A 942 17.33 21.44 -16.43
C VAL A 942 17.75 22.66 -15.61
N GLU A 943 18.72 22.52 -14.70
CA GLU A 943 19.23 23.63 -13.90
C GLU A 943 19.89 24.70 -14.78
N LYS A 944 20.74 24.31 -15.76
CA LYS A 944 21.34 25.25 -16.72
C LYS A 944 20.27 25.99 -17.53
N LEU A 945 19.21 25.31 -17.97
CA LEU A 945 18.10 25.93 -18.71
C LEU A 945 17.32 26.91 -17.83
N PHE A 946 16.88 26.48 -16.65
CA PHE A 946 16.11 27.31 -15.73
C PHE A 946 16.93 28.54 -15.29
N GLY A 947 18.18 28.30 -14.92
CA GLY A 947 19.15 29.33 -14.62
C GLY A 947 19.53 30.22 -15.81
N SER A 948 19.24 29.86 -17.06
CA SER A 948 19.38 30.77 -18.22
C SER A 948 18.15 31.65 -18.45
N ILE A 949 16.96 31.18 -18.03
CA ILE A 949 15.70 31.89 -18.20
C ILE A 949 15.54 33.01 -17.15
N TRP A 950 15.87 32.72 -15.88
CA TRP A 950 15.85 33.68 -14.78
C TRP A 950 17.25 34.05 -14.26
N GLY A 951 18.28 33.77 -15.07
CA GLY A 951 19.69 33.89 -14.71
C GLY A 951 20.22 35.30 -14.53
N THR A 952 21.17 35.42 -13.60
CA THR A 952 21.84 36.67 -13.23
C THR A 952 23.22 36.84 -13.84
N ALA A 953 23.74 35.85 -14.58
CA ALA A 953 25.04 35.92 -15.23
C ALA A 953 25.01 36.97 -16.37
N ASN A 954 25.62 38.13 -16.11
CA ASN A 954 25.71 39.34 -16.95
C ASN A 954 24.57 40.38 -16.84
N SER A 955 23.61 40.22 -15.92
CA SER A 955 22.56 41.24 -15.64
C SER A 955 21.75 41.72 -16.87
N ARG A 956 21.63 40.92 -17.93
CA ARG A 956 20.86 41.32 -19.14
C ARG A 956 19.43 40.79 -19.04
N VAL A 957 18.60 41.49 -18.29
CA VAL A 957 17.14 41.33 -18.38
C VAL A 957 16.70 41.87 -19.75
N PRO A 958 15.92 41.11 -20.55
CA PRO A 958 15.46 41.62 -21.84
C PRO A 958 14.64 42.91 -21.67
N PRO A 959 14.82 43.94 -22.52
CA PRO A 959 14.12 45.21 -22.40
C PRO A 959 12.60 45.05 -22.31
N ALA A 960 12.03 44.14 -23.10
CA ALA A 960 10.60 43.84 -23.10
C ALA A 960 10.09 43.27 -21.76
N VAL A 961 10.88 42.45 -21.06
CA VAL A 961 10.48 41.92 -19.74
C VAL A 961 10.43 43.04 -18.72
N LYS A 962 11.47 43.87 -18.67
CA LYS A 962 11.53 45.00 -17.73
C LYS A 962 10.40 46.00 -18.02
N TYR A 963 10.24 46.41 -19.27
CA TYR A 963 9.16 47.32 -19.68
C TYR A 963 7.78 46.78 -19.28
N PHE A 964 7.51 45.52 -19.59
CA PHE A 964 6.20 44.93 -19.32
C PHE A 964 5.95 44.72 -17.81
N PHE A 965 6.98 44.37 -17.04
CA PHE A 965 6.85 44.24 -15.59
C PHE A 965 6.65 45.60 -14.91
N ASP A 966 7.32 46.65 -15.36
CA ASP A 966 7.09 48.03 -14.90
C ASP A 966 5.67 48.49 -15.25
N PHE A 967 5.17 48.13 -16.44
CA PHE A 967 3.78 48.37 -16.80
C PHE A 967 2.81 47.68 -15.82
N LEU A 968 3.03 46.39 -15.49
CA LEU A 968 2.18 45.68 -14.52
C LEU A 968 2.23 46.31 -13.13
N ASP A 969 3.43 46.71 -12.66
CA ASP A 969 3.62 47.34 -11.36
C ASP A 969 2.92 48.71 -11.31
N ALA A 970 3.05 49.54 -12.35
CA ALA A 970 2.35 50.81 -12.48
C ALA A 970 0.81 50.65 -12.52
N GLN A 971 0.31 49.58 -13.16
CA GLN A 971 -1.13 49.27 -13.14
C GLN A 971 -1.59 48.81 -11.75
N GLY A 972 -0.77 48.05 -11.03
CA GLY A 972 -1.03 47.69 -9.64
C GLY A 972 -1.14 48.91 -8.72
N GLU A 973 -0.19 49.84 -8.85
CA GLU A 973 -0.18 51.11 -8.10
C GLU A 973 -1.40 51.99 -8.44
N SER A 974 -1.68 52.19 -9.73
CA SER A 974 -2.83 52.99 -10.18
C SER A 974 -4.16 52.43 -9.67
N LYS A 975 -4.25 51.11 -9.49
CA LYS A 975 -5.44 50.39 -8.98
C LYS A 975 -5.43 50.20 -7.47
N LYS A 976 -4.42 50.74 -6.76
CA LYS A 976 -4.25 50.65 -5.29
C LYS A 976 -4.20 49.19 -4.79
N ILE A 977 -3.60 48.29 -5.56
CA ILE A 977 -3.41 46.89 -5.15
C ILE A 977 -2.24 46.83 -4.17
N SER A 978 -2.52 46.55 -2.90
CA SER A 978 -1.50 46.48 -1.84
C SER A 978 -0.88 45.09 -1.66
N ASP A 979 -1.46 44.05 -2.25
CA ASP A 979 -1.01 42.66 -2.10
C ASP A 979 0.07 42.31 -3.14
N PRO A 980 1.34 42.08 -2.73
CA PRO A 980 2.44 41.75 -3.65
C PRO A 980 2.23 40.40 -4.35
N ASP A 981 1.43 39.49 -3.80
CA ASP A 981 1.12 38.21 -4.43
C ASP A 981 0.37 38.40 -5.75
N VAL A 982 -0.46 39.45 -5.85
CA VAL A 982 -1.22 39.75 -7.07
C VAL A 982 -0.27 40.09 -8.21
N LEU A 983 0.71 40.96 -7.95
CA LEU A 983 1.74 41.34 -8.93
C LEU A 983 2.61 40.16 -9.32
N HIS A 984 3.01 39.33 -8.35
CA HIS A 984 3.73 38.07 -8.62
C HIS A 984 2.93 37.15 -9.56
N ILE A 985 1.63 37.00 -9.32
CA ILE A 985 0.75 36.17 -10.15
C ILE A 985 0.58 36.78 -11.55
N TRP A 986 0.43 38.09 -11.68
CA TRP A 986 0.34 38.75 -12.99
C TRP A 986 1.61 38.57 -13.81
N LYS A 987 2.79 38.76 -13.20
CA LYS A 987 4.09 38.51 -13.84
C LYS A 987 4.22 37.05 -14.28
N THR A 988 3.79 36.12 -13.43
CA THR A 988 3.83 34.67 -13.72
C THR A 988 2.87 34.25 -14.83
N ASN A 989 1.65 34.78 -14.83
CA ASN A 989 0.62 34.45 -15.82
C ASN A 989 0.86 35.12 -17.18
N SER A 990 1.65 36.19 -17.24
CA SER A 990 1.94 36.93 -18.47
C SER A 990 3.17 36.41 -19.22
N LEU A 991 4.25 36.09 -18.51
CA LEU A 991 5.52 35.70 -19.12
C LEU A 991 5.78 34.19 -19.05
N PRO A 992 6.11 33.58 -17.90
CA PRO A 992 6.52 32.18 -17.86
C PRO A 992 5.40 31.22 -18.29
N LEU A 993 4.14 31.46 -17.90
CA LEU A 993 3.03 30.60 -18.29
C LEU A 993 2.73 30.64 -19.80
N ARG A 994 2.84 31.82 -20.44
CA ARG A 994 2.38 32.03 -21.82
C ARG A 994 3.49 31.84 -22.86
N PHE A 995 4.69 32.28 -22.52
CA PHE A 995 5.84 32.21 -23.42
C PHE A 995 6.73 31.03 -23.07
N TRP A 996 7.35 31.03 -21.88
CA TRP A 996 8.36 30.02 -21.56
C TRP A 996 7.81 28.59 -21.53
N VAL A 997 6.66 28.33 -20.89
CA VAL A 997 6.03 26.99 -20.94
C VAL A 997 5.74 26.55 -22.37
N ASN A 998 5.33 27.47 -23.24
CA ASN A 998 5.05 27.15 -24.64
C ASN A 998 6.33 26.74 -25.38
N ILE A 999 7.44 27.46 -25.16
CA ILE A 999 8.77 27.13 -25.72
C ILE A 999 9.32 25.82 -25.15
N LEU A 1000 9.24 25.61 -23.83
CA LEU A 1000 9.72 24.40 -23.16
C LEU A 1000 8.97 23.16 -23.64
N LYS A 1001 7.64 23.25 -23.78
CA LYS A 1001 6.83 22.14 -24.28
C LYS A 1001 7.00 21.94 -25.78
N ASN A 1002 7.28 22.99 -26.55
CA ASN A 1002 7.32 22.92 -28.01
C ASN A 1002 8.69 23.36 -28.57
N PRO A 1003 9.77 22.61 -28.33
CA PRO A 1003 11.10 22.94 -28.84
C PRO A 1003 11.16 22.94 -30.38
N GLN A 1004 10.26 22.22 -31.05
CA GLN A 1004 10.10 22.28 -32.51
C GLN A 1004 9.62 23.64 -33.02
N PHE A 1005 9.18 24.56 -32.16
CA PHE A 1005 8.94 25.95 -32.57
C PHE A 1005 10.24 26.74 -32.73
N VAL A 1006 11.33 26.27 -32.11
CA VAL A 1006 12.63 26.95 -32.10
C VAL A 1006 13.65 26.24 -32.98
N PHE A 1007 13.60 24.91 -33.03
CA PHE A 1007 14.57 24.08 -33.74
C PHE A 1007 13.94 23.28 -34.88
N ASP A 1008 14.72 23.04 -35.93
CA ASP A 1008 14.37 22.08 -36.98
C ASP A 1008 14.54 20.64 -36.45
N MET A 1009 13.50 20.18 -35.76
CA MET A 1009 13.46 18.86 -35.16
C MET A 1009 12.04 18.31 -35.11
N GLU A 1010 11.96 16.98 -35.08
CA GLU A 1010 10.72 16.25 -34.85
C GLU A 1010 10.51 16.02 -33.35
N LYS A 1011 9.27 16.24 -32.89
CA LYS A 1011 8.89 16.05 -31.49
C LYS A 1011 8.03 14.80 -31.37
N THR A 1012 8.58 13.77 -30.72
CA THR A 1012 7.83 12.55 -30.43
C THR A 1012 6.87 12.74 -29.25
N PRO A 1013 5.76 11.99 -29.17
CA PRO A 1013 4.85 12.02 -28.02
C PRO A 1013 5.53 11.69 -26.69
N LEU A 1014 6.47 10.73 -26.69
CA LEU A 1014 7.28 10.41 -25.50
C LEU A 1014 8.13 11.61 -25.04
N LEU A 1015 8.75 12.35 -25.96
CA LEU A 1015 9.50 13.56 -25.64
C LEU A 1015 8.57 14.68 -25.12
N ASP A 1016 7.39 14.87 -25.72
CA ASP A 1016 6.36 15.80 -25.22
C ASP A 1016 6.00 15.53 -23.76
N SER A 1017 5.84 14.25 -23.43
CA SER A 1017 5.50 13.79 -22.11
C SER A 1017 6.59 14.15 -21.09
N CYS A 1018 7.87 13.93 -21.43
CA CYS A 1018 8.99 14.30 -20.58
C CYS A 1018 9.11 15.84 -20.41
N LEU A 1019 8.98 16.59 -21.50
CA LEU A 1019 9.02 18.06 -21.47
C LEU A 1019 7.85 18.64 -20.68
N SER A 1020 6.68 17.98 -20.69
CA SER A 1020 5.53 18.37 -19.87
C SER A 1020 5.80 18.23 -18.37
N VAL A 1021 6.54 17.20 -17.95
CA VAL A 1021 6.97 17.05 -16.55
C VAL A 1021 7.93 18.18 -16.16
N ILE A 1022 8.89 18.52 -17.01
CA ILE A 1022 9.85 19.60 -16.77
C ILE A 1022 9.14 20.96 -16.76
N ALA A 1023 8.23 21.22 -17.70
CA ALA A 1023 7.44 22.45 -17.75
C ALA A 1023 6.50 22.59 -16.53
N GLN A 1024 5.99 21.48 -15.99
CA GLN A 1024 5.23 21.50 -14.74
C GLN A 1024 6.12 21.88 -13.55
N ALA A 1025 7.32 21.30 -13.44
CA ALA A 1025 8.29 21.69 -12.42
C ALA A 1025 8.72 23.17 -12.55
N PHE A 1026 8.90 23.64 -13.78
CA PHE A 1026 9.15 25.06 -14.08
C PHE A 1026 8.01 25.93 -13.52
N MET A 1027 6.74 25.62 -13.82
CA MET A 1027 5.61 26.39 -13.30
C MET A 1027 5.42 26.29 -11.79
N ASP A 1028 5.68 25.13 -11.19
CA ASP A 1028 5.63 24.94 -9.74
C ASP A 1028 6.67 25.84 -9.02
N SER A 1029 7.77 26.19 -9.70
CA SER A 1029 8.79 27.12 -9.21
C SER A 1029 8.30 28.56 -9.07
N PHE A 1030 7.25 28.95 -9.81
CA PHE A 1030 6.61 30.26 -9.68
C PHE A 1030 5.41 30.25 -8.70
N SER A 1031 5.05 29.10 -8.14
CA SER A 1031 3.90 29.00 -7.24
C SER A 1031 4.17 29.63 -5.87
N LEU A 1032 3.22 30.43 -5.38
CA LEU A 1032 3.26 31.01 -4.04
C LEU A 1032 2.82 30.03 -2.94
N ALA A 1033 2.07 28.97 -3.29
CA ALA A 1033 1.58 27.99 -2.32
C ALA A 1033 2.67 26.98 -1.91
N GLU A 1034 2.75 26.67 -0.62
CA GLU A 1034 3.55 25.54 -0.14
C GLU A 1034 2.94 24.21 -0.61
N GLN A 1035 3.76 23.33 -1.19
CA GLN A 1035 3.30 22.03 -1.65
C GLN A 1035 3.25 21.07 -0.46
N GLN A 1036 2.05 20.63 -0.07
CA GLN A 1036 1.90 19.46 0.80
C GLN A 1036 1.98 18.20 -0.05
N LEU A 1037 3.05 17.43 0.16
CA LEU A 1037 3.30 16.19 -0.57
C LEU A 1037 2.99 14.99 0.33
N ASP A 1038 2.19 14.08 -0.20
CA ASP A 1038 1.78 12.84 0.43
C ASP A 1038 1.88 11.67 -0.56
N LYS A 1039 1.45 10.48 -0.13
CA LYS A 1039 1.44 9.27 -0.98
C LYS A 1039 0.47 9.35 -2.17
N HIS A 1040 -0.43 10.34 -2.22
CA HIS A 1040 -1.41 10.53 -3.28
C HIS A 1040 -1.01 11.65 -4.25
N SER A 1041 0.12 12.30 -3.99
CA SER A 1041 0.67 13.33 -4.85
C SER A 1041 1.18 12.72 -6.16
N PRO A 1042 0.96 13.38 -7.31
CA PRO A 1042 1.33 12.82 -8.60
C PRO A 1042 2.86 12.71 -8.73
N THR A 1043 3.33 11.64 -9.38
CA THR A 1043 4.75 11.28 -9.45
C THR A 1043 5.63 12.37 -10.06
N ASN A 1044 5.12 13.13 -11.04
CA ASN A 1044 5.81 14.27 -11.63
C ASN A 1044 6.16 15.38 -10.61
N LYS A 1045 5.30 15.61 -9.61
CA LYS A 1045 5.57 16.54 -8.50
C LYS A 1045 6.56 15.96 -7.50
N LEU A 1046 6.45 14.66 -7.22
CA LEU A 1046 7.38 13.97 -6.32
C LEU A 1046 8.83 13.97 -6.86
N LEU A 1047 9.00 13.89 -8.18
CA LEU A 1047 10.32 13.85 -8.84
C LEU A 1047 11.15 15.13 -8.61
N TYR A 1048 10.53 16.31 -8.59
CA TYR A 1048 11.19 17.61 -8.43
C TYR A 1048 10.94 18.26 -7.07
N ALA A 1049 10.21 17.60 -6.17
CA ALA A 1049 9.80 18.12 -4.86
C ALA A 1049 10.92 18.78 -4.05
N LYS A 1050 12.14 18.21 -4.10
CA LYS A 1050 13.30 18.71 -3.36
C LYS A 1050 13.94 19.94 -3.99
N ASP A 1051 13.76 20.14 -5.30
CA ASP A 1051 14.40 21.22 -6.06
C ASP A 1051 13.51 22.48 -6.09
N ILE A 1052 12.18 22.32 -6.10
CA ILE A 1052 11.21 23.42 -6.18
C ILE A 1052 11.44 24.54 -5.13
N PRO A 1053 11.72 24.26 -3.84
CA PRO A 1053 11.97 25.32 -2.87
C PRO A 1053 13.15 26.23 -3.24
N GLN A 1054 14.22 25.67 -3.82
CA GLN A 1054 15.38 26.43 -4.29
C GLN A 1054 15.01 27.30 -5.49
N TYR A 1055 14.32 26.73 -6.49
CA TYR A 1055 13.88 27.49 -7.65
C TYR A 1055 12.91 28.63 -7.28
N LYS A 1056 12.04 28.44 -6.29
CA LYS A 1056 11.18 29.51 -5.76
C LYS A 1056 11.96 30.68 -5.19
N LEU A 1057 13.11 30.42 -4.56
CA LEU A 1057 14.00 31.49 -4.04
C LEU A 1057 14.65 32.24 -5.21
N GLU A 1058 15.12 31.53 -6.23
CA GLU A 1058 15.72 32.13 -7.43
C GLU A 1058 14.71 32.99 -8.21
N VAL A 1059 13.48 32.50 -8.40
CA VAL A 1059 12.39 33.26 -9.04
C VAL A 1059 12.05 34.52 -8.25
N LYS A 1060 11.96 34.45 -6.91
CA LYS A 1060 11.73 35.62 -6.07
C LYS A 1060 12.88 36.63 -6.18
N ALA A 1061 14.12 36.16 -6.24
CA ALA A 1061 15.29 37.01 -6.44
C ALA A 1061 15.28 37.67 -7.83
N TYR A 1062 14.90 36.93 -8.86
CA TYR A 1062 14.75 37.43 -10.23
C TYR A 1062 13.71 38.56 -10.32
N TYR A 1063 12.48 38.35 -9.83
CA TYR A 1063 11.45 39.40 -9.87
C TYR A 1063 11.85 40.64 -9.07
N LYS A 1064 12.54 40.45 -7.93
CA LYS A 1064 13.08 41.57 -7.17
C LYS A 1064 14.14 42.34 -7.97
N GLN A 1065 15.10 41.64 -8.58
CA GLN A 1065 16.16 42.25 -9.38
C GLN A 1065 15.60 43.04 -10.57
N VAL A 1066 14.60 42.50 -11.28
CA VAL A 1066 13.94 43.22 -12.37
C VAL A 1066 13.25 44.49 -11.86
N GLY A 1067 12.61 44.42 -10.69
CA GLY A 1067 12.01 45.59 -10.03
C GLY A 1067 13.04 46.67 -9.65
N ASP A 1068 14.21 46.25 -9.18
CA ASP A 1068 15.29 47.15 -8.72
C ASP A 1068 16.06 47.83 -9.89
N LEU A 1069 15.91 47.34 -11.14
CA LEU A 1069 16.53 47.96 -12.31
C LEU A 1069 15.89 49.33 -12.64
N PRO A 1070 16.67 50.29 -13.17
CA PRO A 1070 16.11 51.56 -13.64
C PRO A 1070 15.07 51.30 -14.74
N GLY A 1071 13.98 52.06 -14.72
CA GLY A 1071 12.95 52.00 -15.77
C GLY A 1071 13.50 52.43 -17.13
N PHE A 1072 12.98 51.84 -18.20
CA PHE A 1072 13.27 52.31 -19.56
C PHE A 1072 12.54 53.63 -19.82
N SER A 1073 13.19 54.57 -20.51
CA SER A 1073 12.45 55.72 -21.05
C SER A 1073 11.51 55.24 -22.15
N SER A 1074 10.35 55.90 -22.30
CA SER A 1074 9.39 55.56 -23.36
C SER A 1074 10.00 55.68 -24.76
N GLU A 1075 10.98 56.58 -24.93
CA GLU A 1075 11.68 56.79 -26.20
C GLU A 1075 12.67 55.64 -26.49
N ASP A 1076 13.45 55.20 -25.50
CA ASP A 1076 14.42 54.10 -25.67
C ASP A 1076 13.71 52.79 -26.03
N PHE A 1077 12.58 52.50 -25.38
CA PHE A 1077 11.82 51.29 -25.67
C PHE A 1077 11.13 51.36 -27.04
N LYS A 1078 10.62 52.52 -27.45
CA LYS A 1078 10.10 52.72 -28.81
C LYS A 1078 11.20 52.52 -29.86
N ALA A 1079 12.42 52.99 -29.61
CA ALA A 1079 13.56 52.75 -30.49
C ALA A 1079 13.88 51.26 -30.62
N PHE A 1080 13.86 50.50 -29.51
CA PHE A 1080 14.00 49.04 -29.55
C PHE A 1080 12.91 48.36 -30.40
N LEU A 1081 11.65 48.75 -30.23
CA LEU A 1081 10.54 48.18 -31.02
C LEU A 1081 10.64 48.55 -32.50
N GLN A 1082 11.11 49.75 -32.82
CA GLN A 1082 11.35 50.19 -34.19
C GLN A 1082 12.45 49.34 -34.84
N GLU A 1083 13.55 49.09 -34.12
CA GLU A 1083 14.64 48.22 -34.58
C GLU A 1083 14.15 46.79 -34.86
N GLU A 1084 13.32 46.23 -33.98
CA GLU A 1084 12.72 44.90 -34.19
C GLU A 1084 11.72 44.87 -35.36
N SER A 1085 11.01 45.98 -35.63
CA SER A 1085 10.11 46.10 -36.79
C SER A 1085 10.91 46.11 -38.10
N GLU A 1086 11.99 46.91 -38.15
CA GLU A 1086 12.86 47.05 -39.32
C GLU A 1086 13.61 45.76 -39.65
N LYS A 1087 14.01 44.97 -38.64
CA LYS A 1087 14.64 43.66 -38.83
C LYS A 1087 13.76 42.65 -39.58
N HIS A 1088 12.44 42.83 -39.56
CA HIS A 1088 11.48 41.81 -39.98
C HIS A 1088 10.38 42.31 -40.94
N GLU A 1089 10.46 43.56 -41.40
CA GLU A 1089 9.45 44.23 -42.25
C GLU A 1089 9.05 43.42 -43.52
N ASN A 1090 9.97 42.63 -44.07
CA ASN A 1090 9.76 41.88 -45.32
C ASN A 1090 9.52 40.37 -45.14
N GLU A 1091 9.36 39.88 -43.91
CA GLU A 1091 9.22 38.44 -43.64
C GLU A 1091 7.79 37.92 -43.87
N PHE A 1092 6.77 38.79 -43.73
CA PHE A 1092 5.36 38.40 -43.77
C PHE A 1092 4.55 39.10 -44.87
N ASN A 1093 3.46 38.46 -45.29
CA ASN A 1093 2.47 39.03 -46.21
C ASN A 1093 1.35 39.75 -45.45
N GLU A 1094 1.53 41.06 -45.21
CA GLU A 1094 0.52 41.90 -44.54
C GLU A 1094 -0.81 41.93 -45.29
N THR A 1095 -0.79 41.91 -46.63
CA THR A 1095 -2.00 41.96 -47.47
C THR A 1095 -2.89 40.73 -47.23
N ALA A 1096 -2.30 39.54 -47.18
CA ALA A 1096 -3.03 38.31 -46.86
C ALA A 1096 -3.65 38.37 -45.45
N ALA A 1097 -2.91 38.89 -44.46
CA ALA A 1097 -3.43 39.05 -43.11
C ALA A 1097 -4.63 40.03 -43.06
N LEU A 1098 -4.54 41.17 -43.75
CA LEU A 1098 -5.61 42.17 -43.84
C LEU A 1098 -6.88 41.63 -44.49
N GLN A 1099 -6.74 40.83 -45.56
CA GLN A 1099 -7.87 40.18 -46.23
C GLN A 1099 -8.61 39.20 -45.30
N GLU A 1100 -7.88 38.43 -44.50
CA GLU A 1100 -8.51 37.54 -43.51
C GLU A 1100 -9.16 38.31 -42.36
N ILE A 1101 -8.54 39.39 -41.85
CA ILE A 1101 -9.16 40.25 -40.82
C ILE A 1101 -10.45 40.87 -41.35
N TYR A 1102 -10.48 41.29 -42.62
CA TYR A 1102 -11.68 41.88 -43.23
C TYR A 1102 -12.86 40.90 -43.21
N LYS A 1103 -12.67 39.58 -43.32
CA LYS A 1103 -13.77 38.60 -43.22
C LYS A 1103 -14.48 38.70 -41.86
N TYR A 1104 -13.73 38.88 -40.77
CA TYR A 1104 -14.30 39.08 -39.43
C TYR A 1104 -15.01 40.42 -39.30
N LEU A 1105 -14.46 41.48 -39.90
CA LEU A 1105 -15.15 42.78 -39.97
C LEU A 1105 -16.46 42.70 -40.75
N HIS A 1106 -16.45 42.04 -41.90
CA HIS A 1106 -17.62 41.92 -42.77
C HIS A 1106 -18.76 41.15 -42.07
N GLN A 1107 -18.43 40.05 -41.39
CA GLN A 1107 -19.42 39.26 -40.63
C GLN A 1107 -20.02 40.03 -39.44
N ASN A 1108 -19.25 40.94 -38.82
CA ASN A 1108 -19.64 41.65 -37.59
C ASN A 1108 -19.81 43.16 -37.80
N PHE A 1109 -20.02 43.60 -39.04
CA PHE A 1109 -19.94 45.01 -39.42
C PHE A 1109 -20.85 45.91 -38.58
N ASN A 1110 -22.12 45.51 -38.42
CA ASN A 1110 -23.11 46.29 -37.67
C ASN A 1110 -22.72 46.43 -36.19
N ALA A 1111 -22.22 45.36 -35.56
CA ALA A 1111 -21.79 45.40 -34.17
C ALA A 1111 -20.56 46.29 -33.97
N VAL A 1112 -19.62 46.26 -34.92
CA VAL A 1112 -18.43 47.13 -34.91
C VAL A 1112 -18.83 48.58 -35.08
N GLU A 1113 -19.74 48.88 -36.01
CA GLU A 1113 -20.25 50.23 -36.25
C GLU A 1113 -20.97 50.78 -35.00
N GLU A 1114 -21.87 50.00 -34.40
CA GLU A 1114 -22.57 50.37 -33.17
C GLU A 1114 -21.59 50.67 -32.02
N LYS A 1115 -20.59 49.81 -31.82
CA LYS A 1115 -19.57 50.01 -30.77
C LYS A 1115 -18.72 51.25 -31.03
N LEU A 1116 -18.39 51.50 -32.29
CA LEU A 1116 -17.63 52.67 -32.71
C LEU A 1116 -18.42 53.97 -32.45
N VAL A 1117 -19.75 53.96 -32.64
CA VAL A 1117 -20.62 55.09 -32.27
C VAL A 1117 -20.65 55.28 -30.75
N GLN A 1118 -20.82 54.19 -29.98
CA GLN A 1118 -20.86 54.24 -28.51
C GLN A 1118 -19.58 54.85 -27.92
N ASN A 1119 -18.43 54.58 -28.54
CA ASN A 1119 -17.12 55.09 -28.11
C ASN A 1119 -16.79 56.50 -28.64
N GLY A 1120 -17.75 57.21 -29.25
CA GLY A 1120 -17.61 58.63 -29.62
C GLY A 1120 -16.88 58.90 -30.94
N ALA A 1121 -16.94 57.99 -31.92
CA ALA A 1121 -16.30 58.20 -33.22
C ALA A 1121 -16.89 59.38 -34.02
N SER A 1122 -16.00 60.10 -34.73
CA SER A 1122 -16.38 61.18 -35.66
C SER A 1122 -17.15 60.64 -36.87
N SER A 1123 -17.91 61.51 -37.54
CA SER A 1123 -18.59 61.16 -38.81
C SER A 1123 -17.58 60.71 -39.88
N GLU A 1124 -16.41 61.33 -39.93
CA GLU A 1124 -15.33 60.99 -40.86
C GLU A 1124 -14.83 59.54 -40.70
N LEU A 1125 -14.72 59.03 -39.47
CA LEU A 1125 -14.27 57.65 -39.24
C LEU A 1125 -15.32 56.62 -39.67
N LYS A 1126 -16.61 56.97 -39.56
CA LYS A 1126 -17.71 56.14 -40.07
C LYS A 1126 -17.74 56.11 -41.59
N GLU A 1127 -17.54 57.26 -42.24
CA GLU A 1127 -17.41 57.34 -43.69
C GLU A 1127 -16.24 56.50 -44.20
N LYS A 1128 -15.09 56.54 -43.51
CA LYS A 1128 -13.92 55.69 -43.82
C LYS A 1128 -14.21 54.20 -43.66
N LEU A 1129 -14.93 53.80 -42.61
CA LEU A 1129 -15.35 52.39 -42.42
C LEU A 1129 -16.28 51.92 -43.55
N GLN A 1130 -17.26 52.75 -43.94
CA GLN A 1130 -18.16 52.44 -45.04
C GLN A 1130 -17.43 52.41 -46.39
N GLN A 1131 -16.50 53.34 -46.62
CA GLN A 1131 -15.65 53.36 -47.81
C GLN A 1131 -14.84 52.05 -47.96
N VAL A 1132 -14.24 51.56 -46.87
CA VAL A 1132 -13.52 50.27 -46.89
C VAL A 1132 -14.47 49.12 -47.24
N LYS A 1133 -15.69 49.11 -46.68
CA LYS A 1133 -16.69 48.09 -47.02
C LYS A 1133 -17.00 48.10 -48.51
N ASP A 1134 -17.26 49.28 -49.07
CA ASP A 1134 -17.63 49.45 -50.48
C ASP A 1134 -16.49 49.01 -51.42
N LEU A 1135 -15.24 49.37 -51.10
CA LEU A 1135 -14.06 48.97 -51.87
C LEU A 1135 -13.91 47.44 -51.96
N PHE A 1136 -13.96 46.72 -50.82
CA PHE A 1136 -13.88 45.25 -50.79
C PHE A 1136 -15.09 44.55 -51.43
N THR A 1137 -16.27 45.19 -51.49
CA THR A 1137 -17.44 44.64 -52.19
C THR A 1137 -17.42 44.90 -53.69
N ASN A 1138 -16.85 46.02 -54.13
CA ASN A 1138 -16.77 46.40 -55.54
C ASN A 1138 -15.64 45.66 -56.28
N ASP A 1139 -14.54 45.32 -55.60
CA ASP A 1139 -13.49 44.46 -56.19
C ASP A 1139 -14.01 43.05 -56.51
N LYS A 1140 -15.02 42.54 -55.78
CA LYS A 1140 -15.71 41.29 -56.15
C LYS A 1140 -16.60 41.42 -57.39
N SER A 1141 -16.95 42.64 -57.83
CA SER A 1141 -17.79 42.86 -59.01
C SER A 1141 -16.99 43.07 -60.30
N CYS A 1142 -15.67 43.15 -60.26
CA CYS A 1142 -14.81 43.30 -61.45
C CYS A 1142 -14.15 42.00 -61.93
N SER A 1143 -14.52 40.83 -61.41
CA SER A 1143 -14.13 39.52 -61.96
C SER A 1143 -15.29 38.84 -62.70
N TRP A 1144 -15.77 39.46 -63.77
CA TRP A 1144 -16.49 38.77 -64.84
C TRP A 1144 -15.92 39.28 -66.16
N ASP A 1145 -14.82 38.66 -66.59
CA ASP A 1145 -14.58 38.22 -67.98
C ASP A 1145 -13.34 37.31 -68.03
#